data_AF-A0A1I1YMR7-F1
#
_entry.id   AF-A0A1I1YMR7-F1
#
_cell.length_a   1.000
_cell.length_b   1.000
_cell.length_c   1.000
_cell.angle_alpha   90.00
_cell.angle_beta   90.00
_cell.angle_gamma   90.00
#
_symmetry.space_group_name_H-M   'P 1'
#
loop_
_entity.id
_entity.type
_entity.pdbx_description
1 polymer ?
#
loop_
_entity_poly.entity_id
_entity_poly.type
_entity_poly.pdbx_seq_one_letter_code
_entity_poly.pdbx_strand_id
1 'polypeptide(L)'
;MKRKMVWISLAVIIVAAVSSYLAWPEKEAGGVSWPDKQALPSFQTPADTLDLIYTTDYYYYQAEDAGFGHDTGKADGDGWTAEAGTDAGNKAMLKVEGRTEIPAGPIKAVFNMQVDSFADEDGVVAALEISDQTADKVLASMEIRNWDFTLPNALQTFELEFEGPGEGHELAFRVMWTGKSTLKLFDAGVFWPQRKDENLLFTSLKGVVNKKQPRIYSYTDNVRGSTGTSWLDAIGMKYTEVKDNWELLDKYRSEVKGLVVYDDEQPDTINLATTIAGLKGGLVVPPSLVDKLTGAPYKLPILEDLRGKFQSKLEVYSYLHDQYWKQTTHKAIIGLDPALQSYLRDYAMGIDAAVVWLNPANADEDALLDTFLKDMPYGTGLYLGWWPDEGMGVKKTSDYGLATVASDYSSNLSVFSGTSRAIVKPQAPEKPALENKVYVSFILSDGDNLQYMEHFFKKVWDSPNRGEVPLGWTVSPLMLDTMPGILDYLYQSATPNDAFLSGPSGVGYTYPNFWENEEGLDQFIKRTDDYMKRSGLNVLTVWNYVKGEIKPEVGEKLAEHAPSLLGFTSQFGTGTIGVYGNSLPGQELNVAYGSAESDLTNGIADGLKRWDGKSPAFVSIQANPWQVNYQNFVNAMNLYKDNKDVVFVRPDAYFQLMRESKGLPVNP
;
A
#
# COMPACT_ATOMS: atom_id res chain seq x y z
N MET A 1 3.07 66.00 -56.04
CA MET A 1 1.66 66.47 -55.95
C MET A 1 1.07 65.99 -54.63
N LYS A 2 0.63 66.92 -53.77
CA LYS A 2 -0.31 66.85 -52.62
C LYS A 2 -0.53 65.54 -51.81
N ARG A 3 -0.24 65.69 -50.50
CA ARG A 3 -1.05 65.41 -49.26
C ARG A 3 -1.37 63.98 -48.78
N LYS A 4 -0.87 63.71 -47.55
CA LYS A 4 -1.50 63.22 -46.30
C LYS A 4 -2.66 62.20 -46.39
N MET A 5 -2.54 61.09 -45.65
CA MET A 5 -3.26 60.85 -44.38
C MET A 5 -2.77 59.58 -43.66
N VAL A 6 -2.70 59.66 -42.33
CA VAL A 6 -2.50 58.57 -41.37
C VAL A 6 -3.80 57.76 -41.24
N TRP A 7 -3.70 56.43 -41.20
CA TRP A 7 -4.67 55.57 -40.50
C TRP A 7 -3.95 54.41 -39.81
N ILE A 8 -4.41 54.18 -38.58
CA ILE A 8 -3.97 53.24 -37.55
C ILE A 8 -4.33 51.81 -37.97
N SER A 9 -3.50 50.82 -37.62
CA SER A 9 -3.95 49.42 -37.56
C SER A 9 -3.30 48.73 -36.36
N LEU A 10 -4.17 48.17 -35.53
CA LEU A 10 -3.93 47.59 -34.22
C LEU A 10 -2.84 46.51 -34.25
N ALA A 11 -1.90 46.61 -33.31
CA ALA A 11 -1.08 45.48 -32.89
C ALA A 11 -1.94 44.55 -32.01
N VAL A 12 -2.16 43.32 -32.48
CA VAL A 12 -2.61 42.21 -31.63
C VAL A 12 -1.35 41.49 -31.18
N ILE A 13 -0.96 41.70 -29.92
CA ILE A 13 0.09 40.92 -29.26
C ILE A 13 -0.56 39.62 -28.80
N ILE A 14 -0.35 38.54 -29.55
CA ILE A 14 -0.57 37.18 -29.05
C ILE A 14 0.63 36.86 -28.17
N VAL A 15 0.45 36.95 -26.86
CA VAL A 15 1.38 36.34 -25.90
C VAL A 15 1.12 34.84 -25.92
N ALA A 16 1.89 34.11 -26.72
CA ALA A 16 1.99 32.67 -26.54
C ALA A 16 2.77 32.43 -25.24
N ALA A 17 2.07 31.95 -24.22
CA ALA A 17 2.70 31.42 -23.00
C ALA A 17 3.43 30.13 -23.40
N VAL A 18 4.71 30.25 -23.76
CA VAL A 18 5.60 29.10 -23.87
C VAL A 18 5.97 28.72 -22.45
N SER A 19 5.27 27.74 -21.89
CA SER A 19 5.74 27.00 -20.72
C SER A 19 7.04 26.32 -21.13
N SER A 20 8.16 26.89 -20.69
CA SER A 20 9.47 26.26 -20.80
C SER A 20 9.48 25.02 -19.93
N TYR A 21 9.13 23.87 -20.52
CA TYR A 21 9.54 22.57 -20.03
C TYR A 21 11.07 22.57 -19.99
N LEU A 22 11.63 22.82 -18.82
CA LEU A 22 13.04 22.54 -18.55
C LEU A 22 13.21 21.04 -18.71
N ALA A 23 13.75 20.61 -19.84
CA ALA A 23 14.21 19.24 -20.02
C ALA A 23 15.24 18.96 -18.92
N TRP A 24 14.88 18.08 -17.99
CA TRP A 24 15.81 17.54 -17.01
C TRP A 24 16.95 16.88 -17.78
N PRO A 25 18.22 17.17 -17.48
CA PRO A 25 19.32 16.44 -18.10
C PRO A 25 19.17 14.95 -17.77
N GLU A 26 19.12 14.08 -18.77
CA GLU A 26 19.22 12.63 -18.59
C GLU A 26 20.49 12.33 -17.78
N LYS A 27 20.31 12.08 -16.48
CA LYS A 27 21.40 11.74 -15.58
C LYS A 27 21.69 10.25 -15.75
N GLU A 28 22.42 9.87 -16.80
CA GLU A 28 22.99 8.52 -16.98
C GLU A 28 24.15 8.23 -15.98
N ALA A 29 24.09 8.75 -14.76
CA ALA A 29 25.14 8.61 -13.75
C ALA A 29 24.57 8.04 -12.45
N GLY A 30 24.10 6.79 -12.52
CA GLY A 30 23.51 6.02 -11.43
C GLY A 30 22.62 4.95 -12.05
N GLY A 31 22.52 3.76 -11.47
CA GLY A 31 21.84 2.59 -12.07
C GLY A 31 20.32 2.72 -12.28
N VAL A 32 19.77 3.94 -12.24
CA VAL A 32 18.35 4.25 -12.40
C VAL A 32 18.19 5.11 -13.66
N SER A 33 17.29 4.70 -14.55
CA SER A 33 16.97 5.40 -15.81
C SER A 33 15.51 5.85 -15.82
N TRP A 34 15.21 6.98 -16.49
CA TRP A 34 13.86 7.51 -16.63
C TRP A 34 13.40 7.53 -18.10
N PRO A 35 13.05 6.37 -18.70
CA PRO A 35 12.62 6.33 -20.08
C PRO A 35 11.42 7.25 -20.35
N ASP A 36 11.38 7.91 -21.51
CA ASP A 36 10.33 8.89 -21.86
C ASP A 36 8.90 8.35 -21.78
N LYS A 37 8.71 7.06 -22.09
CA LYS A 37 7.40 6.39 -22.07
C LYS A 37 7.06 5.75 -20.73
N GLN A 38 7.88 6.01 -19.71
CA GLN A 38 7.68 5.49 -18.37
C GLN A 38 7.23 6.57 -17.38
N ALA A 39 6.38 6.16 -16.45
CA ALA A 39 5.85 6.96 -15.37
C ALA A 39 6.78 6.96 -14.17
N LEU A 40 7.41 5.81 -13.94
CA LEU A 40 8.38 5.58 -12.88
C LEU A 40 9.66 4.99 -13.49
N PRO A 41 10.82 5.17 -12.83
CA PRO A 41 12.08 4.81 -13.44
C PRO A 41 12.29 3.29 -13.50
N SER A 42 13.28 2.87 -14.28
CA SER A 42 13.79 1.51 -14.27
C SER A 42 15.11 1.47 -13.49
N PHE A 43 15.18 0.60 -12.49
CA PHE A 43 16.43 0.21 -11.86
C PHE A 43 17.17 -0.80 -12.76
N GLN A 44 18.48 -0.98 -12.56
CA GLN A 44 19.22 -2.05 -13.23
C GLN A 44 18.62 -3.42 -12.91
N THR A 45 18.90 -4.40 -13.76
CA THR A 45 18.62 -5.81 -13.46
C THR A 45 19.23 -6.18 -12.10
N PRO A 46 18.43 -6.73 -11.17
CA PRO A 46 18.92 -7.18 -9.87
C PRO A 46 20.08 -8.17 -10.03
N ALA A 47 20.96 -8.22 -9.03
CA ALA A 47 22.02 -9.21 -9.01
C ALA A 47 21.47 -10.64 -9.00
N ASP A 48 22.24 -11.59 -9.53
CA ASP A 48 21.87 -13.01 -9.63
C ASP A 48 21.52 -13.64 -8.27
N THR A 49 22.02 -13.08 -7.17
CA THR A 49 21.68 -13.47 -5.80
C THR A 49 21.62 -12.23 -4.92
N LEU A 50 20.46 -12.04 -4.27
CA LEU A 50 20.20 -10.93 -3.37
C LEU A 50 20.66 -11.25 -1.94
N ASP A 51 21.10 -10.24 -1.22
CA ASP A 51 21.24 -10.29 0.24
C ASP A 51 19.85 -10.05 0.86
N LEU A 52 19.30 -11.06 1.53
CA LEU A 52 18.02 -10.98 2.22
C LEU A 52 18.23 -10.52 3.66
N ILE A 53 17.69 -9.35 4.00
CA ILE A 53 17.70 -8.80 5.35
C ILE A 53 16.31 -8.86 5.99
N TYR A 54 16.29 -8.99 7.31
CA TYR A 54 15.09 -8.91 8.12
C TYR A 54 15.02 -7.53 8.78
N THR A 55 13.89 -6.85 8.60
CA THR A 55 13.59 -5.56 9.24
C THR A 55 12.39 -5.65 10.18
N THR A 56 12.01 -6.87 10.57
CA THR A 56 10.98 -7.06 11.60
C THR A 56 11.52 -6.60 12.94
N ASP A 57 10.79 -5.73 13.63
CA ASP A 57 11.14 -5.15 14.92
C ASP A 57 10.10 -5.36 16.02
N TYR A 58 8.94 -5.93 15.68
CA TYR A 58 7.94 -6.35 16.64
C TYR A 58 7.07 -7.53 16.17
N TYR A 59 6.35 -8.14 17.10
CA TYR A 59 5.20 -9.02 16.83
C TYR A 59 4.05 -8.66 17.77
N TYR A 60 2.82 -8.84 17.30
CA TYR A 60 1.61 -8.79 18.13
C TYR A 60 0.88 -10.12 18.06
N TYR A 61 0.48 -10.61 19.23
CA TYR A 61 -0.32 -11.79 19.42
C TYR A 61 -1.73 -11.35 19.85
N GLN A 62 -2.64 -11.28 18.88
CA GLN A 62 -4.03 -10.87 19.10
C GLN A 62 -4.73 -11.86 20.04
N ALA A 63 -5.32 -11.37 21.12
CA ALA A 63 -5.83 -12.25 22.18
C ALA A 63 -7.01 -13.11 21.70
N GLU A 64 -7.75 -12.67 20.70
CA GLU A 64 -8.88 -13.38 20.10
C GLU A 64 -8.49 -14.42 19.04
N ASP A 65 -7.20 -14.52 18.69
CA ASP A 65 -6.74 -15.53 17.74
C ASP A 65 -6.96 -16.95 18.31
N ALA A 66 -7.79 -17.74 17.62
CA ALA A 66 -8.12 -19.11 17.99
C ALA A 66 -6.94 -20.08 17.95
N GLY A 67 -5.79 -19.67 17.38
CA GLY A 67 -4.54 -20.40 17.41
C GLY A 67 -3.80 -20.35 18.76
N PHE A 68 -4.16 -19.42 19.65
CA PHE A 68 -3.60 -19.34 21.01
C PHE A 68 -4.45 -20.10 22.03
N GLY A 69 -3.85 -20.41 23.18
CA GLY A 69 -4.52 -21.19 24.22
C GLY A 69 -5.25 -20.32 25.25
N HIS A 70 -6.51 -20.67 25.57
CA HIS A 70 -7.34 -19.99 26.57
C HIS A 70 -7.96 -21.01 27.53
N ASP A 71 -7.80 -20.81 28.84
CA ASP A 71 -8.41 -21.65 29.88
C ASP A 71 -9.62 -20.99 30.56
N THR A 72 -9.92 -19.72 30.23
CA THR A 72 -11.03 -18.93 30.76
C THR A 72 -11.38 -17.78 29.82
N GLY A 73 -12.60 -17.22 29.93
CA GLY A 73 -13.09 -16.13 29.09
C GLY A 73 -13.55 -16.55 27.70
N LYS A 74 -13.83 -15.57 26.85
CA LYS A 74 -14.30 -15.74 25.46
C LYS A 74 -13.86 -14.58 24.59
N ALA A 75 -13.79 -14.81 23.27
CA ALA A 75 -13.59 -13.75 22.30
C ALA A 75 -14.74 -12.73 22.36
N ASP A 76 -14.40 -11.44 22.30
CA ASP A 76 -15.30 -10.30 22.42
C ASP A 76 -14.80 -9.13 21.55
N GLY A 77 -15.18 -9.14 20.28
CA GLY A 77 -14.73 -8.16 19.30
C GLY A 77 -13.23 -8.31 18.99
N ASP A 78 -12.48 -7.25 19.21
CA ASP A 78 -11.03 -7.10 19.01
C ASP A 78 -10.20 -7.54 20.23
N GLY A 79 -10.72 -8.47 21.02
CA GLY A 79 -9.98 -9.00 22.15
C GLY A 79 -10.68 -10.16 22.84
N TRP A 80 -10.14 -10.55 23.99
CA TRP A 80 -10.60 -11.65 24.81
C TRP A 80 -11.03 -11.14 26.19
N THR A 81 -12.28 -11.39 26.56
CA THR A 81 -12.89 -10.91 27.80
C THR A 81 -13.09 -12.07 28.77
N ALA A 82 -12.65 -11.88 30.02
CA ALA A 82 -12.99 -12.74 31.15
C ALA A 82 -13.83 -11.95 32.17
N GLU A 83 -15.06 -12.41 32.42
CA GLU A 83 -16.08 -11.73 33.22
C GLU A 83 -16.04 -12.18 34.69
N ALA A 84 -15.85 -11.22 35.62
CA ALA A 84 -15.82 -11.53 37.04
C ALA A 84 -17.19 -12.06 37.53
N GLY A 85 -17.16 -13.12 38.34
CA GLY A 85 -18.37 -13.78 38.84
C GLY A 85 -19.03 -14.75 37.85
N THR A 86 -18.62 -14.74 36.58
CA THR A 86 -19.09 -15.67 35.53
C THR A 86 -18.00 -16.70 35.20
N ASP A 87 -16.81 -16.22 34.84
CA ASP A 87 -15.72 -17.05 34.35
C ASP A 87 -14.81 -17.56 35.48
N ALA A 88 -14.05 -18.63 35.21
CA ALA A 88 -13.18 -19.25 36.20
C ALA A 88 -11.89 -18.42 36.42
N GLY A 89 -11.72 -17.87 37.62
CA GLY A 89 -10.50 -17.18 38.03
C GLY A 89 -9.30 -18.11 38.26
N ASN A 90 -8.10 -17.52 38.34
CA ASN A 90 -6.81 -18.21 38.44
C ASN A 90 -6.53 -19.15 37.26
N LYS A 91 -6.88 -18.69 36.06
CA LYS A 91 -6.72 -19.42 34.80
C LYS A 91 -6.06 -18.53 33.76
N ALA A 92 -5.37 -19.14 32.80
CA ALA A 92 -4.76 -18.40 31.71
C ALA A 92 -5.88 -17.89 30.79
N MET A 93 -6.00 -16.58 30.66
CA MET A 93 -6.85 -16.00 29.61
C MET A 93 -6.08 -15.88 28.28
N LEU A 94 -4.75 -16.01 28.29
CA LEU A 94 -3.94 -16.11 27.07
C LEU A 94 -2.69 -16.96 27.32
N LYS A 95 -2.39 -17.87 26.38
CA LYS A 95 -1.15 -18.65 26.27
C LYS A 95 -0.65 -18.59 24.84
N VAL A 96 0.40 -17.80 24.63
CA VAL A 96 1.20 -17.82 23.40
C VAL A 96 2.42 -18.69 23.69
N GLU A 97 2.61 -19.77 22.95
CA GLU A 97 3.69 -20.75 23.19
C GLU A 97 4.50 -20.98 21.90
N GLY A 98 5.74 -21.47 22.05
CA GLY A 98 6.59 -21.89 20.93
C GLY A 98 7.09 -20.75 20.04
N ARG A 99 7.28 -19.54 20.58
CA ARG A 99 7.77 -18.40 19.80
C ARG A 99 9.28 -18.48 19.61
N THR A 100 9.72 -18.69 18.37
CA THR A 100 11.15 -18.81 18.01
C THR A 100 11.68 -17.60 17.26
N GLU A 101 10.80 -16.64 16.95
CA GLU A 101 11.08 -15.49 16.10
C GLU A 101 11.78 -14.31 16.82
N ILE A 102 11.90 -14.39 18.15
CA ILE A 102 12.42 -13.30 18.99
C ILE A 102 13.97 -13.37 19.04
N PRO A 103 14.68 -12.29 18.67
CA PRO A 103 16.14 -12.30 18.61
C PRO A 103 16.78 -12.24 20.01
N ALA A 104 18.11 -12.40 20.04
CA ALA A 104 18.88 -12.16 21.25
C ALA A 104 18.96 -10.66 21.59
N GLY A 105 19.05 -10.33 22.87
CA GLY A 105 19.28 -8.97 23.36
C GLY A 105 18.04 -8.32 23.99
N PRO A 106 18.07 -7.00 24.23
CA PRO A 106 17.02 -6.32 24.98
C PRO A 106 15.68 -6.33 24.26
N ILE A 107 14.68 -6.98 24.86
CA ILE A 107 13.31 -7.07 24.37
C ILE A 107 12.36 -6.38 25.35
N LYS A 108 11.35 -5.71 24.80
CA LYS A 108 10.20 -5.20 25.53
C LYS A 108 8.96 -5.99 25.12
N ALA A 109 8.24 -6.56 26.07
CA ALA A 109 6.88 -7.03 25.87
C ALA A 109 5.88 -5.99 26.35
N VAL A 110 4.74 -5.90 25.68
CA VAL A 110 3.61 -5.06 26.09
C VAL A 110 2.33 -5.89 26.16
N PHE A 111 1.43 -5.53 27.05
CA PHE A 111 0.14 -6.18 27.20
C PHE A 111 -0.94 -5.10 27.24
N ASN A 112 -1.81 -5.11 26.24
CA ASN A 112 -2.87 -4.13 26.10
C ASN A 112 -4.15 -4.67 26.70
N MET A 113 -4.66 -4.03 27.75
CA MET A 113 -5.82 -4.53 28.49
C MET A 113 -6.66 -3.39 29.08
N GLN A 114 -7.89 -3.70 29.48
CA GLN A 114 -8.78 -2.79 30.19
C GLN A 114 -9.57 -3.53 31.28
N VAL A 115 -9.93 -2.80 32.33
CA VAL A 115 -10.98 -3.21 33.29
C VAL A 115 -12.29 -2.49 33.01
N ASP A 116 -13.41 -3.11 33.33
CA ASP A 116 -14.74 -2.51 33.18
C ASP A 116 -15.03 -1.40 34.21
N SER A 117 -14.44 -1.54 35.40
CA SER A 117 -14.69 -0.72 36.57
C SER A 117 -13.53 -0.82 37.58
N PHE A 118 -13.42 0.18 38.44
CA PHE A 118 -12.53 0.08 39.60
C PHE A 118 -13.19 -0.72 40.71
N ALA A 119 -12.46 -1.69 41.24
CA ALA A 119 -12.91 -2.53 42.34
C ALA A 119 -12.91 -1.74 43.66
N ASP A 120 -13.85 -2.10 44.55
CA ASP A 120 -13.95 -1.52 45.90
C ASP A 120 -12.68 -1.76 46.75
N GLU A 121 -11.99 -2.87 46.51
CA GLU A 121 -10.71 -3.22 47.11
C GLU A 121 -9.65 -3.48 46.03
N ASP A 122 -8.46 -2.90 46.21
CA ASP A 122 -7.34 -3.18 45.32
C ASP A 122 -6.92 -4.65 45.37
N GLY A 123 -6.70 -5.23 44.20
CA GLY A 123 -6.32 -6.63 44.06
C GLY A 123 -5.70 -6.91 42.71
N VAL A 124 -4.86 -7.93 42.66
CA VAL A 124 -4.25 -8.40 41.41
C VAL A 124 -5.36 -8.90 40.49
N VAL A 125 -5.48 -8.32 39.30
CA VAL A 125 -6.45 -8.70 38.26
C VAL A 125 -5.80 -9.63 37.22
N ALA A 126 -4.52 -9.40 36.93
CA ALA A 126 -3.74 -10.25 36.03
C ALA A 126 -2.31 -10.47 36.55
N ALA A 127 -1.73 -11.62 36.20
CA ALA A 127 -0.30 -11.86 36.31
C ALA A 127 0.26 -12.18 34.91
N LEU A 128 1.29 -11.43 34.53
CA LEU A 128 1.99 -11.50 33.26
C LEU A 128 3.26 -12.30 33.46
N GLU A 129 3.53 -13.25 32.56
CA GLU A 129 4.73 -14.09 32.60
C GLU A 129 5.29 -14.28 31.19
N ILE A 130 6.61 -14.10 31.07
CA ILE A 130 7.39 -14.40 29.89
C ILE A 130 8.40 -15.47 30.28
N SER A 131 8.42 -16.58 29.56
CA SER A 131 9.29 -17.71 29.87
C SER A 131 10.00 -18.25 28.65
N ASP A 132 11.21 -18.74 28.86
CA ASP A 132 11.97 -19.57 27.93
C ASP A 132 11.63 -21.03 28.22
N GLN A 133 10.84 -21.64 27.34
CA GLN A 133 10.38 -23.01 27.46
C GLN A 133 11.51 -24.01 27.22
N THR A 134 12.52 -23.61 26.43
CA THR A 134 13.70 -24.46 26.16
C THR A 134 14.60 -24.55 27.37
N ALA A 135 14.79 -23.44 28.09
CA ALA A 135 15.60 -23.38 29.29
C ALA A 135 14.83 -23.67 30.60
N ASP A 136 13.52 -23.87 30.53
CA ASP A 136 12.60 -23.99 31.67
C ASP A 136 12.79 -22.84 32.68
N LYS A 137 12.75 -21.60 32.18
CA LYS A 137 13.10 -20.39 32.95
C LYS A 137 12.13 -19.25 32.70
N VAL A 138 11.63 -18.63 33.76
CA VAL A 138 10.92 -17.34 33.67
C VAL A 138 11.93 -16.21 33.41
N LEU A 139 11.70 -15.46 32.34
CA LEU A 139 12.53 -14.33 31.92
C LEU A 139 12.07 -13.02 32.58
N ALA A 140 10.76 -12.80 32.66
CA ALA A 140 10.16 -11.65 33.33
C ALA A 140 8.73 -11.96 33.80
N SER A 141 8.28 -11.27 34.84
CA SER A 141 6.90 -11.39 35.35
C SER A 141 6.45 -10.11 36.04
N MET A 142 5.14 -9.82 35.99
CA MET A 142 4.54 -8.64 36.62
C MET A 142 3.11 -8.97 37.09
N GLU A 143 2.73 -8.52 38.28
CA GLU A 143 1.34 -8.53 38.73
C GLU A 143 0.70 -7.18 38.44
N ILE A 144 -0.46 -7.20 37.79
CA ILE A 144 -1.26 -6.01 37.49
C ILE A 144 -2.45 -5.97 38.44
N ARG A 145 -2.61 -4.83 39.12
CA ARG A 145 -3.68 -4.59 40.08
C ARG A 145 -4.78 -3.74 39.47
N ASN A 146 -5.98 -3.84 40.04
CA ASN A 146 -7.13 -3.07 39.55
C ASN A 146 -6.85 -1.56 39.60
N TRP A 147 -6.18 -1.07 40.66
CA TRP A 147 -5.86 0.35 40.78
C TRP A 147 -4.61 0.80 40.01
N ASP A 148 -3.91 -0.10 39.31
CA ASP A 148 -2.87 0.28 38.36
C ASP A 148 -3.48 0.86 37.07
N PHE A 149 -4.77 0.61 36.81
CA PHE A 149 -5.50 1.19 35.69
C PHE A 149 -5.86 2.65 35.96
N THR A 150 -5.68 3.50 34.95
CA THR A 150 -5.92 4.93 35.04
C THR A 150 -7.38 5.31 34.77
N LEU A 151 -8.07 4.56 33.91
CA LEU A 151 -9.46 4.78 33.53
C LEU A 151 -10.19 3.44 33.28
N PRO A 152 -11.45 3.27 33.74
CA PRO A 152 -12.27 2.12 33.38
C PRO A 152 -12.71 2.22 31.92
N ASN A 153 -12.86 1.07 31.25
CA ASN A 153 -13.23 0.96 29.83
C ASN A 153 -12.28 1.71 28.88
N ALA A 154 -11.01 1.88 29.29
CA ALA A 154 -9.97 2.46 28.47
C ALA A 154 -8.83 1.45 28.34
N LEU A 155 -8.34 1.29 27.11
CA LEU A 155 -7.14 0.51 26.83
C LEU A 155 -5.96 1.13 27.58
N GLN A 156 -5.24 0.31 28.32
CA GLN A 156 -3.98 0.66 28.96
C GLN A 156 -2.92 -0.39 28.63
N THR A 157 -1.70 0.08 28.39
CA THR A 157 -0.54 -0.76 28.08
C THR A 157 0.30 -0.97 29.34
N PHE A 158 0.65 -2.23 29.60
CA PHE A 158 1.62 -2.61 30.64
C PHE A 158 2.87 -3.21 29.99
N GLU A 159 4.06 -2.83 30.46
CA GLU A 159 5.33 -3.18 29.82
C GLU A 159 6.20 -4.08 30.70
N LEU A 160 6.85 -5.08 30.10
CA LEU A 160 7.88 -5.90 30.72
C LEU A 160 9.14 -5.92 29.86
N GLU A 161 10.29 -5.65 30.45
CA GLU A 161 11.59 -5.81 29.78
C GLU A 161 12.22 -7.16 30.13
N PHE A 162 12.86 -7.78 29.15
CA PHE A 162 13.62 -9.01 29.35
C PHE A 162 14.77 -9.13 28.34
N GLU A 163 15.73 -10.00 28.63
CA GLU A 163 16.79 -10.36 27.68
C GLU A 163 16.35 -11.57 26.85
N GLY A 164 16.22 -11.36 25.55
CA GLY A 164 15.92 -12.41 24.58
C GLY A 164 17.10 -13.38 24.49
N PRO A 165 16.86 -14.71 24.57
CA PRO A 165 17.93 -15.70 24.49
C PRO A 165 18.44 -15.92 23.05
N GLY A 166 17.64 -15.60 22.02
CA GLY A 166 17.99 -15.73 20.61
C GLY A 166 17.71 -17.11 20.00
N GLU A 167 18.44 -17.43 18.93
CA GLU A 167 18.20 -18.63 18.11
C GLU A 167 18.20 -19.93 18.95
N GLY A 168 17.26 -20.83 18.63
CA GLY A 168 17.17 -22.16 19.25
C GLY A 168 16.37 -22.20 20.55
N HIS A 169 15.80 -21.07 20.98
CA HIS A 169 14.92 -20.98 22.14
C HIS A 169 13.46 -20.75 21.74
N GLU A 170 12.56 -21.39 22.46
CA GLU A 170 11.11 -21.20 22.34
C GLU A 170 10.61 -20.37 23.53
N LEU A 171 10.02 -19.21 23.25
CA LEU A 171 9.43 -18.34 24.25
C LEU A 171 7.92 -18.53 24.38
N ALA A 172 7.42 -18.33 25.60
CA ALA A 172 5.99 -18.29 25.90
C ALA A 172 5.59 -17.02 26.66
N PHE A 173 4.42 -16.49 26.30
CA PHE A 173 3.76 -15.34 26.91
C PHE A 173 2.44 -15.79 27.51
N ARG A 174 2.26 -15.54 28.81
CA ARG A 174 1.08 -15.98 29.54
C ARG A 174 0.46 -14.82 30.30
N VAL A 175 -0.86 -14.70 30.18
CA VAL A 175 -1.69 -13.79 30.99
C VAL A 175 -2.63 -14.63 31.85
N MET A 176 -2.34 -14.66 33.15
CA MET A 176 -3.18 -15.33 34.14
C MET A 176 -4.20 -14.33 34.69
N TRP A 177 -5.49 -14.60 34.52
CA TRP A 177 -6.56 -13.79 35.11
C TRP A 177 -6.97 -14.35 36.47
N THR A 178 -7.10 -13.50 37.48
CA THR A 178 -7.34 -13.92 38.87
C THR A 178 -8.82 -14.08 39.22
N GLY A 179 -9.72 -13.50 38.43
CA GLY A 179 -11.16 -13.45 38.73
C GLY A 179 -11.61 -12.24 39.54
N LYS A 180 -10.70 -11.31 39.88
CA LYS A 180 -10.98 -10.16 40.75
C LYS A 180 -11.82 -9.05 40.10
N SER A 181 -11.62 -8.80 38.82
CA SER A 181 -12.36 -7.80 38.04
C SER A 181 -12.53 -8.31 36.62
N THR A 182 -13.59 -7.89 35.93
CA THR A 182 -13.74 -8.18 34.51
C THR A 182 -12.56 -7.54 33.78
N LEU A 183 -11.88 -8.33 32.97
CA LEU A 183 -10.69 -7.91 32.24
C LEU A 183 -10.89 -8.26 30.77
N LYS A 184 -10.66 -7.29 29.90
CA LYS A 184 -10.49 -7.54 28.47
C LYS A 184 -9.02 -7.35 28.12
N LEU A 185 -8.45 -8.36 27.47
CA LEU A 185 -7.10 -8.36 26.90
C LEU A 185 -7.25 -8.20 25.38
N PHE A 186 -6.59 -7.22 24.79
CA PHE A 186 -6.60 -6.99 23.35
C PHE A 186 -5.50 -7.81 22.69
N ASP A 187 -4.27 -7.69 23.18
CA ASP A 187 -3.11 -8.37 22.61
C ASP A 187 -1.94 -8.43 23.61
N ALA A 188 -0.96 -9.28 23.28
CA ALA A 188 0.40 -9.22 23.81
C ALA A 188 1.37 -8.91 22.66
N GLY A 189 2.18 -7.87 22.81
CA GLY A 189 3.20 -7.48 21.84
C GLY A 189 4.62 -7.75 22.34
N VAL A 190 5.56 -7.96 21.43
CA VAL A 190 7.00 -8.03 21.68
C VAL A 190 7.74 -7.13 20.71
N PHE A 191 8.73 -6.39 21.20
CA PHE A 191 9.49 -5.37 20.47
C PHE A 191 10.95 -5.48 20.85
N TRP A 192 11.86 -5.29 19.90
CA TRP A 192 13.28 -5.18 20.19
C TRP A 192 13.79 -3.81 19.73
N PRO A 193 13.76 -2.80 20.63
CA PRO A 193 13.93 -1.38 20.29
C PRO A 193 15.20 -1.07 19.48
N GLN A 194 16.29 -1.81 19.74
CA GLN A 194 17.54 -1.61 19.00
C GLN A 194 17.38 -1.85 17.50
N ARG A 195 16.60 -2.84 17.07
CA ARG A 195 16.43 -3.07 15.62
C ARG A 195 15.55 -2.02 14.97
N LYS A 196 14.61 -1.42 15.71
CA LYS A 196 13.86 -0.27 15.20
C LYS A 196 14.83 0.84 14.79
N ASP A 197 15.72 1.25 15.69
CA ASP A 197 16.77 2.24 15.40
C ASP A 197 17.65 1.86 14.20
N GLU A 198 17.92 0.57 14.00
CA GLU A 198 18.72 0.04 12.89
C GLU A 198 17.96 -0.08 11.56
N ASN A 199 16.63 -0.22 11.59
CA ASN A 199 15.81 -0.46 10.40
C ASN A 199 15.96 0.66 9.37
N LEU A 200 16.00 1.91 9.81
CA LEU A 200 16.21 3.07 8.93
C LEU A 200 17.65 3.13 8.38
N LEU A 201 18.65 2.74 9.18
CA LEU A 201 20.03 2.63 8.75
C LEU A 201 20.16 1.61 7.60
N PHE A 202 19.58 0.42 7.75
CA PHE A 202 19.70 -0.63 6.74
C PHE A 202 18.77 -0.43 5.54
N THR A 203 17.60 0.19 5.73
CA THR A 203 16.74 0.62 4.62
C THR A 203 17.44 1.71 3.79
N SER A 204 18.14 2.65 4.41
CA SER A 204 18.91 3.66 3.67
C SER A 204 20.16 3.07 3.01
N LEU A 205 20.83 2.08 3.63
CA LEU A 205 21.90 1.32 2.98
C LEU A 205 21.39 0.62 1.72
N LYS A 206 20.24 -0.05 1.80
CA LYS A 206 19.55 -0.63 0.65
C LYS A 206 19.28 0.41 -0.42
N GLY A 207 18.79 1.60 -0.08
CA GLY A 207 18.59 2.70 -1.03
C GLY A 207 19.87 3.08 -1.77
N VAL A 208 21.00 3.23 -1.06
CA VAL A 208 22.31 3.54 -1.66
C VAL A 208 22.80 2.41 -2.58
N VAL A 209 22.71 1.17 -2.12
CA VAL A 209 23.20 -0.02 -2.83
C VAL A 209 22.36 -0.30 -4.08
N ASN A 210 21.04 -0.33 -3.93
CA ASN A 210 20.10 -0.69 -4.98
C ASN A 210 20.02 0.37 -6.08
N LYS A 211 20.27 1.64 -5.77
CA LYS A 211 20.38 2.72 -6.76
C LYS A 211 21.46 2.47 -7.82
N LYS A 212 22.54 1.76 -7.48
CA LYS A 212 23.55 1.34 -8.47
C LYS A 212 23.16 0.05 -9.17
N GLN A 213 22.77 -0.94 -8.38
CA GLN A 213 22.24 -2.21 -8.84
C GLN A 213 21.50 -2.86 -7.67
N PRO A 214 20.24 -3.31 -7.84
CA PRO A 214 19.51 -3.99 -6.78
C PRO A 214 20.24 -5.25 -6.30
N ARG A 215 20.64 -5.25 -5.03
CA ARG A 215 21.42 -6.33 -4.39
C ARG A 215 20.92 -6.68 -3.00
N ILE A 216 20.15 -5.80 -2.37
CA ILE A 216 19.55 -6.05 -1.05
C ILE A 216 18.04 -6.13 -1.20
N TYR A 217 17.44 -7.16 -0.62
CA TYR A 217 16.01 -7.35 -0.47
C TYR A 217 15.67 -7.36 1.02
N SER A 218 14.59 -6.69 1.40
CA SER A 218 14.16 -6.64 2.80
C SER A 218 12.85 -7.37 2.97
N TYR A 219 12.76 -8.16 4.02
CA TYR A 219 11.54 -8.78 4.48
C TYR A 219 11.17 -8.29 5.87
N THR A 220 9.88 -8.10 6.10
CA THR A 220 9.32 -7.89 7.42
C THR A 220 7.94 -8.49 7.55
N ASP A 221 7.63 -9.04 8.73
CA ASP A 221 6.28 -9.41 9.16
C ASP A 221 5.43 -8.25 9.68
N ASN A 222 6.01 -7.04 9.80
CA ASN A 222 5.31 -5.84 10.27
C ASN A 222 4.41 -5.20 9.20
N VAL A 223 4.05 -5.96 8.15
CA VAL A 223 3.08 -5.57 7.12
C VAL A 223 2.00 -6.62 7.02
N ARG A 224 0.75 -6.17 7.00
CA ARG A 224 -0.42 -7.04 6.87
C ARG A 224 -0.31 -7.90 5.61
N GLY A 225 -0.36 -9.21 5.81
CA GLY A 225 -0.32 -10.17 4.70
C GLY A 225 1.04 -10.29 4.04
N SER A 226 2.13 -9.94 4.74
CA SER A 226 3.49 -10.26 4.30
C SER A 226 3.62 -11.73 3.91
N THR A 227 4.34 -12.00 2.83
CA THR A 227 4.49 -13.34 2.26
C THR A 227 5.96 -13.76 2.13
N GLY A 228 6.84 -13.15 2.92
CA GLY A 228 8.25 -13.54 2.94
C GLY A 228 8.95 -13.33 1.61
N THR A 229 9.56 -14.40 1.14
CA THR A 229 10.29 -14.51 -0.12
C THR A 229 9.45 -15.12 -1.24
N SER A 230 8.15 -15.35 -1.03
CA SER A 230 7.31 -16.08 -1.99
C SER A 230 7.24 -15.41 -3.37
N TRP A 231 7.37 -14.09 -3.46
CA TRP A 231 7.51 -13.41 -4.76
C TRP A 231 8.85 -13.68 -5.43
N LEU A 232 9.95 -13.72 -4.67
CA LEU A 232 11.26 -14.09 -5.20
C LEU A 232 11.23 -15.52 -5.75
N ASP A 233 10.65 -16.45 -5.01
CA ASP A 233 10.50 -17.84 -5.44
C ASP A 233 9.62 -17.94 -6.70
N ALA A 234 8.49 -17.23 -6.73
CA ALA A 234 7.55 -17.22 -7.85
C ALA A 234 8.19 -16.72 -9.16
N ILE A 235 9.04 -15.70 -9.09
CA ILE A 235 9.72 -15.14 -10.26
C ILE A 235 11.16 -15.67 -10.45
N GLY A 236 11.55 -16.70 -9.68
CA GLY A 236 12.82 -17.42 -9.84
C GLY A 236 14.07 -16.64 -9.41
N MET A 237 13.95 -15.68 -8.49
CA MET A 237 15.07 -14.91 -7.94
C MET A 237 15.71 -15.63 -6.75
N LYS A 238 17.04 -15.64 -6.73
CA LYS A 238 17.82 -16.26 -5.65
C LYS A 238 18.18 -15.23 -4.59
N TYR A 239 18.32 -15.70 -3.36
CA TYR A 239 18.73 -14.90 -2.23
C TYR A 239 19.62 -15.70 -1.27
N THR A 240 20.38 -14.99 -0.45
CA THR A 240 21.11 -15.51 0.71
C THR A 240 20.69 -14.72 1.93
N GLU A 241 20.23 -15.42 2.97
CA GLU A 241 19.89 -14.81 4.25
C GLU A 241 21.12 -14.20 4.92
N VAL A 242 20.98 -12.95 5.35
CA VAL A 242 21.95 -12.25 6.16
C VAL A 242 21.52 -12.36 7.62
N LYS A 243 22.37 -12.97 8.45
CA LYS A 243 22.07 -13.16 9.87
C LYS A 243 22.17 -11.88 10.68
N ASP A 244 23.21 -11.09 10.38
CA ASP A 244 23.46 -9.80 11.00
C ASP A 244 23.55 -8.74 9.92
N ASN A 245 22.58 -7.83 9.88
CA ASN A 245 22.53 -6.75 8.90
C ASN A 245 23.80 -5.88 8.94
N TRP A 246 24.51 -5.81 10.08
CA TRP A 246 25.79 -5.08 10.18
C TRP A 246 26.88 -5.63 9.25
N GLU A 247 26.83 -6.92 8.89
CA GLU A 247 27.74 -7.51 7.89
C GLU A 247 27.60 -6.82 6.52
N LEU A 248 26.40 -6.33 6.19
CA LEU A 248 26.18 -5.58 4.95
C LEU A 248 26.82 -4.21 4.97
N LEU A 249 26.89 -3.56 6.13
CA LEU A 249 27.58 -2.29 6.23
C LEU A 249 29.07 -2.48 5.96
N ASP A 250 29.68 -3.57 6.43
CA ASP A 250 31.06 -3.91 6.08
C ASP A 250 31.23 -4.23 4.58
N LYS A 251 30.29 -5.02 4.01
CA LYS A 251 30.29 -5.41 2.60
C LYS A 251 30.16 -4.21 1.65
N TYR A 252 29.28 -3.27 1.97
CA TYR A 252 28.91 -2.16 1.08
C TYR A 252 29.47 -0.79 1.51
N ARG A 253 30.31 -0.73 2.57
CA ARG A 253 30.86 0.52 3.12
C ARG A 253 31.43 1.47 2.07
N SER A 254 32.14 0.94 1.07
CA SER A 254 32.78 1.74 0.01
C SER A 254 31.79 2.49 -0.89
N GLU A 255 30.50 2.13 -0.83
CA GLU A 255 29.43 2.77 -1.60
C GLU A 255 28.75 3.90 -0.84
N VAL A 256 28.95 3.97 0.47
CA VAL A 256 28.37 4.95 1.38
C VAL A 256 29.27 6.17 1.48
N LYS A 257 28.71 7.37 1.28
CA LYS A 257 29.46 8.63 1.35
C LYS A 257 29.51 9.26 2.73
N GLY A 258 28.61 8.88 3.64
CA GLY A 258 28.57 9.34 5.01
C GLY A 258 27.17 9.26 5.62
N LEU A 259 26.97 9.98 6.72
CA LEU A 259 25.78 9.90 7.58
C LEU A 259 24.96 11.19 7.50
N VAL A 260 23.63 11.06 7.49
CA VAL A 260 22.68 12.13 7.70
C VAL A 260 21.96 11.83 9.01
N VAL A 261 22.31 12.59 10.05
CA VAL A 261 21.79 12.36 11.41
C VAL A 261 20.47 13.11 11.55
N TYR A 262 19.40 12.39 11.88
CA TYR A 262 18.09 13.00 12.13
C TYR A 262 17.93 13.36 13.62
N ASP A 263 16.83 14.04 13.97
CA ASP A 263 16.50 14.46 15.32
C ASP A 263 15.32 13.66 15.90
N ASP A 264 15.52 12.94 17.01
CA ASP A 264 14.44 12.19 17.67
C ASP A 264 13.35 13.11 18.24
N GLU A 265 13.72 14.34 18.64
CA GLU A 265 12.78 15.33 19.17
C GLU A 265 11.97 16.04 18.07
N GLN A 266 12.34 15.83 16.80
CA GLN A 266 11.60 16.32 15.63
C GLN A 266 11.52 15.22 14.54
N PRO A 267 10.55 14.29 14.64
CA PRO A 267 10.47 13.11 13.78
C PRO A 267 10.41 13.40 12.28
N ASP A 268 9.83 14.52 11.85
CA ASP A 268 9.78 14.90 10.42
C ASP A 268 11.18 15.09 9.80
N THR A 269 12.23 15.29 10.62
CA THR A 269 13.62 15.31 10.14
C THR A 269 14.06 13.99 9.53
N ILE A 270 13.40 12.86 9.81
CA ILE A 270 13.63 11.57 9.16
C ILE A 270 13.36 11.67 7.64
N ASN A 271 12.29 12.36 7.25
CA ASN A 271 11.93 12.54 5.84
C ASN A 271 12.91 13.49 5.12
N LEU A 272 13.30 14.58 5.78
CA LEU A 272 14.36 15.46 5.30
C LEU A 272 15.70 14.70 5.15
N ALA A 273 16.07 13.90 6.16
CA ALA A 273 17.28 13.10 6.14
C ALA A 273 17.27 12.08 5.01
N THR A 274 16.13 11.42 4.75
CA THR A 274 15.94 10.48 3.63
C THR A 274 16.18 11.16 2.29
N THR A 275 15.61 12.35 2.10
CA THR A 275 15.79 13.15 0.87
C THR A 275 17.27 13.52 0.66
N ILE A 276 17.92 14.05 1.70
CA ILE A 276 19.35 14.42 1.67
C ILE A 276 20.22 13.19 1.39
N ALA A 277 19.95 12.07 2.05
CA ALA A 277 20.68 10.82 1.90
C ALA A 277 20.59 10.28 0.47
N GLY A 278 19.41 10.33 -0.16
CA GLY A 278 19.23 9.95 -1.58
C GLY A 278 20.10 10.77 -2.53
N LEU A 279 20.11 12.10 -2.35
CA LEU A 279 20.88 13.04 -3.16
C LEU A 279 22.40 12.91 -2.93
N LYS A 280 22.81 12.71 -1.67
CA LYS A 280 24.23 12.71 -1.27
C LYS A 280 24.84 11.31 -1.20
N GLY A 281 24.07 10.23 -1.37
CA GLY A 281 24.52 8.85 -1.22
C GLY A 281 24.92 8.51 0.23
N GLY A 282 24.16 9.03 1.19
CA GLY A 282 24.38 8.85 2.63
C GLY A 282 23.46 7.79 3.24
N LEU A 283 23.71 7.49 4.51
CA LEU A 283 22.80 6.70 5.35
C LEU A 283 22.03 7.62 6.28
N VAL A 284 20.77 7.31 6.53
CA VAL A 284 19.95 7.99 7.55
C VAL A 284 20.17 7.31 8.88
N VAL A 285 20.51 8.08 9.92
CA VAL A 285 21.04 7.52 11.17
C VAL A 285 20.39 8.16 12.40
N PRO A 286 19.95 7.36 13.39
CA PRO A 286 19.50 7.87 14.68
C PRO A 286 20.67 8.46 15.49
N PRO A 287 20.42 9.45 16.36
CA PRO A 287 21.43 9.95 17.30
C PRO A 287 22.16 8.83 18.08
N SER A 288 21.46 7.75 18.43
CA SER A 288 21.97 6.59 19.18
C SER A 288 23.09 5.82 18.46
N LEU A 289 23.17 5.87 17.13
CA LEU A 289 24.15 5.12 16.33
C LEU A 289 25.32 5.97 15.82
N VAL A 290 25.34 7.28 16.07
CA VAL A 290 26.36 8.20 15.56
C VAL A 290 27.77 7.83 16.03
N ASP A 291 27.95 7.58 17.33
CA ASP A 291 29.27 7.25 17.89
C ASP A 291 29.80 5.92 17.32
N LYS A 292 28.93 4.92 17.14
CA LYS A 292 29.27 3.63 16.54
C LYS A 292 29.76 3.82 15.10
N LEU A 293 29.04 4.58 14.29
CA LEU A 293 29.30 4.74 12.86
C LEU A 293 30.43 5.71 12.52
N THR A 294 30.67 6.72 13.36
CA THR A 294 31.81 7.65 13.22
C THR A 294 33.10 7.08 13.84
N GLY A 295 32.98 6.16 14.81
CA GLY A 295 34.08 5.42 15.43
C GLY A 295 34.64 4.28 14.57
N ALA A 296 35.63 3.57 15.11
CA ALA A 296 36.12 2.33 14.51
C ALA A 296 35.06 1.21 14.65
N PRO A 297 34.86 0.35 13.64
CA PRO A 297 35.63 0.22 12.40
C PRO A 297 35.14 1.08 11.22
N TYR A 298 33.98 1.75 11.33
CA TYR A 298 33.29 2.33 10.18
C TYR A 298 33.87 3.68 9.71
N LYS A 299 34.17 4.59 10.63
CA LYS A 299 34.76 5.91 10.36
C LYS A 299 34.03 6.72 9.27
N LEU A 300 32.70 6.63 9.24
CA LEU A 300 31.89 7.34 8.25
C LEU A 300 31.78 8.83 8.63
N PRO A 301 31.95 9.78 7.69
CA PRO A 301 31.81 11.20 7.98
C PRO A 301 30.34 11.58 8.13
N ILE A 302 30.04 12.59 8.94
CA ILE A 302 28.72 13.22 8.99
C ILE A 302 28.61 14.16 7.77
N LEU A 303 27.67 13.88 6.89
CA LEU A 303 27.31 14.73 5.75
C LEU A 303 26.42 15.90 6.20
N GLU A 304 25.51 15.62 7.13
CA GLU A 304 24.61 16.60 7.70
C GLU A 304 24.09 16.11 9.07
N ASP A 305 24.00 17.03 10.01
CA ASP A 305 23.45 16.80 11.35
C ASP A 305 22.23 17.68 11.52
N LEU A 306 21.05 17.09 11.70
CA LEU A 306 19.77 17.82 11.77
C LEU A 306 19.30 18.06 13.20
N ARG A 307 20.00 17.54 14.21
CA ARG A 307 19.62 17.64 15.62
C ARG A 307 19.54 19.09 16.09
N GLY A 308 18.45 19.42 16.76
CA GLY A 308 18.17 20.73 17.35
C GLY A 308 18.00 21.86 16.33
N LYS A 309 17.86 21.56 15.03
CA LYS A 309 17.77 22.60 13.97
C LYS A 309 16.37 23.16 13.75
N PHE A 310 15.33 22.41 14.09
CA PHE A 310 13.95 22.73 13.74
C PHE A 310 13.03 22.56 14.94
N GLN A 311 12.15 23.54 15.17
CA GLN A 311 11.16 23.50 16.24
C GLN A 311 9.81 22.96 15.78
N SER A 312 9.56 22.95 14.46
CA SER A 312 8.30 22.47 13.91
C SER A 312 8.48 21.73 12.59
N LYS A 313 7.50 20.87 12.31
CA LYS A 313 7.30 20.20 11.03
C LYS A 313 7.32 21.16 9.82
N LEU A 314 6.69 22.33 9.95
CA LEU A 314 6.66 23.34 8.88
C LEU A 314 8.07 23.89 8.59
N GLU A 315 8.90 24.10 9.62
CA GLU A 315 10.29 24.52 9.42
C GLU A 315 11.11 23.45 8.70
N VAL A 316 10.92 22.17 9.04
CA VAL A 316 11.59 21.04 8.38
C VAL A 316 11.27 21.00 6.89
N TYR A 317 10.00 21.03 6.52
CA TYR A 317 9.59 20.92 5.12
C TYR A 317 9.81 22.21 4.33
N SER A 318 9.75 23.39 4.97
CA SER A 318 10.17 24.65 4.32
C SER A 318 11.67 24.62 4.01
N TYR A 319 12.49 24.10 4.92
CA TYR A 319 13.92 23.91 4.67
C TYR A 319 14.19 22.90 3.54
N LEU A 320 13.46 21.78 3.51
CA LEU A 320 13.51 20.82 2.39
C LEU A 320 13.21 21.53 1.07
N HIS A 321 12.11 22.28 1.02
CA HIS A 321 11.67 23.02 -0.16
C HIS A 321 12.75 23.99 -0.64
N ASP A 322 13.27 24.83 0.25
CA ASP A 322 14.18 25.91 -0.13
C ASP A 322 15.57 25.41 -0.54
N GLN A 323 16.07 24.35 0.10
CA GLN A 323 17.44 23.87 -0.10
C GLN A 323 17.55 22.71 -1.08
N TYR A 324 16.59 21.79 -1.08
CA TYR A 324 16.74 20.48 -1.72
C TYR A 324 15.73 20.19 -2.83
N TRP A 325 14.52 20.76 -2.81
CA TRP A 325 13.48 20.46 -3.80
C TRP A 325 13.92 20.61 -5.26
N LYS A 326 14.71 21.65 -5.57
CA LYS A 326 15.23 21.86 -6.94
C LYS A 326 16.20 20.78 -7.42
N GLN A 327 16.70 19.94 -6.52
CA GLN A 327 17.66 18.87 -6.82
C GLN A 327 16.99 17.50 -6.92
N THR A 328 15.74 17.36 -6.43
CA THR A 328 14.96 16.12 -6.45
C THR A 328 14.15 15.99 -7.72
N THR A 329 13.80 14.78 -8.15
CA THR A 329 12.88 14.60 -9.29
C THR A 329 11.53 15.26 -9.04
N HIS A 330 10.96 15.88 -10.07
CA HIS A 330 9.58 16.37 -10.09
C HIS A 330 8.63 15.39 -10.78
N LYS A 331 9.09 14.22 -11.22
CA LYS A 331 8.18 13.18 -11.79
C LYS A 331 7.37 12.46 -10.70
N ALA A 332 7.94 12.37 -9.48
CA ALA A 332 7.30 11.76 -8.33
C ALA A 332 7.70 12.51 -7.05
N ILE A 333 6.74 12.71 -6.15
CA ILE A 333 6.97 13.12 -4.76
C ILE A 333 6.52 11.99 -3.83
N ILE A 334 7.19 11.83 -2.68
CA ILE A 334 6.90 10.76 -1.72
C ILE A 334 6.16 11.33 -0.51
N GLY A 335 4.97 10.79 -0.23
CA GLY A 335 4.20 11.01 0.98
C GLY A 335 4.43 9.90 1.99
N LEU A 336 5.20 10.14 3.05
CA LEU A 336 5.54 9.06 3.99
C LEU A 336 5.52 9.53 5.44
N ASP A 337 4.77 8.84 6.29
CA ASP A 337 4.78 9.08 7.73
C ASP A 337 6.21 8.91 8.28
N PRO A 338 6.77 9.89 9.00
CA PRO A 338 8.10 9.76 9.61
C PRO A 338 8.22 8.57 10.57
N ALA A 339 7.12 8.06 11.13
CA ALA A 339 7.11 6.85 11.96
C ALA A 339 7.45 5.58 11.18
N LEU A 340 7.25 5.56 9.85
CA LEU A 340 7.61 4.43 8.99
C LEU A 340 9.10 4.48 8.69
N GLN A 341 9.91 3.77 9.47
CA GLN A 341 11.38 3.77 9.34
C GLN A 341 11.93 2.90 8.20
N SER A 342 11.09 2.03 7.61
CA SER A 342 11.46 1.10 6.53
C SER A 342 10.69 1.42 5.23
N TYR A 343 10.45 0.40 4.39
CA TYR A 343 9.56 0.46 3.23
C TYR A 343 10.05 1.40 2.12
N LEU A 344 9.19 2.28 1.62
CA LEU A 344 9.36 3.08 0.40
C LEU A 344 10.60 3.99 0.38
N ARG A 345 11.26 4.18 1.52
CA ARG A 345 12.45 5.05 1.65
C ARG A 345 13.59 4.63 0.74
N ASP A 346 13.82 3.34 0.53
CA ASP A 346 14.89 2.88 -0.35
C ASP A 346 14.64 3.30 -1.81
N TYR A 347 13.39 3.19 -2.26
CA TYR A 347 12.94 3.62 -3.57
C TYR A 347 13.01 5.15 -3.70
N ALA A 348 12.55 5.89 -2.70
CA ALA A 348 12.64 7.36 -2.64
C ALA A 348 14.08 7.86 -2.83
N MET A 349 15.04 7.25 -2.13
CA MET A 349 16.47 7.53 -2.26
C MET A 349 17.01 7.14 -3.65
N GLY A 350 16.57 5.99 -4.16
CA GLY A 350 16.95 5.48 -5.47
C GLY A 350 16.57 6.44 -6.60
N ILE A 351 15.39 7.06 -6.52
CA ILE A 351 14.85 7.93 -7.57
C ILE A 351 15.13 9.43 -7.35
N ASP A 352 15.89 9.78 -6.30
CA ASP A 352 16.15 11.17 -5.90
C ASP A 352 14.87 11.97 -5.63
N ALA A 353 13.86 11.39 -4.98
CA ALA A 353 12.60 12.09 -4.69
C ALA A 353 12.62 12.82 -3.34
N ALA A 354 11.86 13.91 -3.26
CA ALA A 354 11.54 14.54 -1.98
C ALA A 354 10.56 13.67 -1.19
N VAL A 355 10.81 13.55 0.11
CA VAL A 355 9.93 12.86 1.07
C VAL A 355 9.29 13.90 1.98
N VAL A 356 7.96 13.95 1.98
CA VAL A 356 7.14 14.89 2.75
C VAL A 356 6.00 14.17 3.47
N TRP A 357 5.45 14.75 4.52
CA TRP A 357 4.26 14.24 5.20
C TRP A 357 3.34 15.38 5.62
N LEU A 358 2.77 16.12 4.68
CA LEU A 358 1.94 17.29 4.97
C LEU A 358 0.45 16.92 4.93
N ASN A 359 -0.30 17.32 5.96
CA ASN A 359 -1.71 17.03 6.10
C ASN A 359 -2.57 18.14 5.45
N PRO A 360 -3.29 17.86 4.35
CA PRO A 360 -4.15 18.86 3.70
C PRO A 360 -5.34 19.31 4.58
N ALA A 361 -5.65 18.61 5.67
CA ALA A 361 -6.64 19.06 6.65
C ALA A 361 -6.15 20.23 7.54
N ASN A 362 -4.83 20.46 7.62
CA ASN A 362 -4.25 21.58 8.34
C ASN A 362 -3.89 22.70 7.35
N ALA A 363 -4.42 23.90 7.57
CA ALA A 363 -4.30 25.01 6.61
C ALA A 363 -2.84 25.45 6.34
N ASP A 364 -1.97 25.44 7.35
CA ASP A 364 -0.57 25.85 7.17
C ASP A 364 0.24 24.76 6.45
N GLU A 365 -0.03 23.49 6.77
CA GLU A 365 0.59 22.36 6.06
C GLU A 365 0.09 22.26 4.61
N ASP A 366 -1.20 22.52 4.36
CA ASP A 366 -1.80 22.57 3.04
C ASP A 366 -1.19 23.66 2.17
N ALA A 367 -0.98 24.86 2.74
CA ALA A 367 -0.34 25.97 2.05
C ALA A 367 1.12 25.70 1.69
N LEU A 368 1.84 24.92 2.50
CA LEU A 368 3.19 24.47 2.17
C LEU A 368 3.17 23.33 1.14
N LEU A 369 2.24 22.38 1.26
CA LEU A 369 2.09 21.29 0.30
C LEU A 369 1.81 21.82 -1.11
N ASP A 370 0.98 22.87 -1.21
CA ASP A 370 0.73 23.64 -2.41
C ASP A 370 2.01 24.04 -3.16
N THR A 371 3.07 24.43 -2.45
CA THR A 371 4.31 24.89 -3.11
C THR A 371 5.04 23.75 -3.78
N PHE A 372 4.99 22.54 -3.20
CA PHE A 372 5.52 21.33 -3.84
C PHE A 372 4.68 20.90 -5.04
N LEU A 373 3.35 20.80 -4.88
CA LEU A 373 2.49 20.24 -5.92
C LEU A 373 2.39 21.14 -7.16
N LYS A 374 2.52 22.47 -7.01
CA LYS A 374 2.56 23.42 -8.15
C LYS A 374 3.71 23.19 -9.12
N ASP A 375 4.83 22.68 -8.62
CA ASP A 375 6.04 22.42 -9.43
C ASP A 375 6.01 21.02 -10.10
N MET A 376 5.02 20.19 -9.76
CA MET A 376 4.86 18.87 -10.38
C MET A 376 4.23 18.98 -11.78
N PRO A 377 4.59 18.11 -12.74
CA PRO A 377 4.07 18.17 -14.08
C PRO A 377 2.61 17.71 -14.13
N TYR A 378 1.72 18.67 -14.37
CA TYR A 378 0.28 18.45 -14.49
C TYR A 378 -0.04 17.29 -15.46
N GLY A 379 -0.94 16.38 -15.08
CA GLY A 379 -1.34 15.21 -15.86
C GLY A 379 -0.37 14.02 -15.86
N THR A 380 0.87 14.18 -15.37
CA THR A 380 1.88 13.09 -15.37
C THR A 380 2.61 12.87 -14.06
N GLY A 381 2.66 13.87 -13.18
CA GLY A 381 3.29 13.76 -11.88
C GLY A 381 2.52 12.81 -10.96
N LEU A 382 3.27 12.11 -10.10
CA LEU A 382 2.72 11.13 -9.18
C LEU A 382 3.07 11.48 -7.73
N TYR A 383 2.17 11.12 -6.83
CA TYR A 383 2.38 11.16 -5.39
C TYR A 383 2.45 9.72 -4.88
N LEU A 384 3.65 9.21 -4.59
CA LEU A 384 3.84 7.84 -4.11
C LEU A 384 3.84 7.82 -2.59
N GLY A 385 3.26 6.78 -1.99
CA GLY A 385 3.13 6.66 -0.55
C GLY A 385 1.68 6.83 -0.13
N TRP A 386 1.42 7.53 0.97
CA TRP A 386 0.05 7.69 1.49
C TRP A 386 -0.21 9.07 2.08
N TRP A 387 -1.35 9.23 2.78
CA TRP A 387 -1.83 10.49 3.32
C TRP A 387 -2.22 10.35 4.79
N PRO A 388 -2.10 11.43 5.59
CA PRO A 388 -2.72 11.51 6.91
C PRO A 388 -4.24 11.36 6.87
N ASP A 389 -4.88 11.80 5.77
CA ASP A 389 -6.30 11.63 5.47
C ASP A 389 -6.45 11.28 3.98
N GLU A 390 -6.95 10.08 3.68
CA GLU A 390 -7.09 9.58 2.30
C GLU A 390 -7.98 10.49 1.45
N GLY A 391 -9.17 10.82 1.96
CA GLY A 391 -10.19 11.55 1.21
C GLY A 391 -9.70 12.94 0.79
N MET A 392 -9.09 13.67 1.72
CA MET A 392 -8.52 14.98 1.46
C MET A 392 -7.24 14.89 0.63
N GLY A 393 -6.38 13.91 0.86
CA GLY A 393 -5.12 13.73 0.14
C GLY A 393 -5.28 13.39 -1.34
N VAL A 394 -6.13 12.41 -1.65
CA VAL A 394 -6.43 12.02 -3.05
C VAL A 394 -7.15 13.15 -3.77
N LYS A 395 -8.07 13.86 -3.10
CA LYS A 395 -8.67 15.07 -3.66
C LYS A 395 -7.62 16.14 -3.93
N LYS A 396 -6.71 16.41 -2.98
CA LYS A 396 -5.66 17.42 -3.11
C LYS A 396 -4.78 17.17 -4.32
N THR A 397 -4.32 15.94 -4.53
CA THR A 397 -3.54 15.60 -5.74
C THR A 397 -4.36 15.72 -7.01
N SER A 398 -5.64 15.35 -6.99
CA SER A 398 -6.56 15.52 -8.13
C SER A 398 -6.73 16.99 -8.52
N ASP A 399 -6.86 17.90 -7.54
CA ASP A 399 -6.95 19.34 -7.79
C ASP A 399 -5.69 19.86 -8.54
N TYR A 400 -4.52 19.27 -8.25
CA TYR A 400 -3.25 19.54 -8.91
C TYR A 400 -2.97 18.69 -10.17
N GLY A 401 -3.94 17.91 -10.64
CA GLY A 401 -3.79 17.05 -11.81
C GLY A 401 -2.72 15.97 -11.64
N LEU A 402 -2.56 15.48 -10.42
CA LEU A 402 -1.66 14.40 -10.05
C LEU A 402 -2.48 13.18 -9.64
N ALA A 403 -1.82 12.02 -9.58
CA ALA A 403 -2.42 10.80 -9.05
C ALA A 403 -1.61 10.26 -7.89
N THR A 404 -2.31 9.75 -6.88
CA THR A 404 -1.73 9.06 -5.73
C THR A 404 -1.43 7.60 -6.09
N VAL A 405 -0.34 7.06 -5.57
CA VAL A 405 0.05 5.65 -5.74
C VAL A 405 0.33 5.08 -4.36
N ALA A 406 -0.63 4.36 -3.79
CA ALA A 406 -0.49 3.72 -2.49
C ALA A 406 0.71 2.77 -2.49
N SER A 407 1.74 3.12 -1.73
CA SER A 407 3.03 2.42 -1.71
C SER A 407 3.86 2.66 -0.46
N ASP A 408 3.31 3.27 0.60
CA ASP A 408 4.02 3.61 1.84
C ASP A 408 4.57 2.37 2.57
N TYR A 409 3.93 1.22 2.40
CA TYR A 409 4.40 -0.08 2.90
C TYR A 409 5.06 -0.97 1.82
N SER A 410 5.27 -0.45 0.60
CA SER A 410 6.03 -1.19 -0.41
C SER A 410 7.49 -1.27 0.01
N SER A 411 8.05 -2.47 0.05
CA SER A 411 9.39 -2.71 0.61
C SER A 411 10.44 -2.82 -0.47
N ASN A 412 10.13 -3.36 -1.65
CA ASN A 412 11.13 -3.84 -2.59
C ASN A 412 10.90 -3.36 -4.03
N LEU A 413 10.25 -2.20 -4.22
CA LEU A 413 10.08 -1.62 -5.55
C LEU A 413 11.43 -1.38 -6.27
N SER A 414 12.50 -1.08 -5.53
CA SER A 414 13.85 -0.93 -6.11
C SER A 414 14.38 -2.24 -6.72
N VAL A 415 13.96 -3.39 -6.19
CA VAL A 415 14.30 -4.72 -6.73
C VAL A 415 13.34 -5.09 -7.86
N PHE A 416 12.04 -5.04 -7.60
CA PHE A 416 11.04 -5.52 -8.56
C PHE A 416 11.01 -4.68 -9.83
N SER A 417 11.25 -3.37 -9.77
CA SER A 417 11.27 -2.50 -10.96
C SER A 417 12.41 -2.80 -11.93
N GLY A 418 13.47 -3.47 -11.48
CA GLY A 418 14.59 -3.91 -12.32
C GLY A 418 14.39 -5.27 -13.00
N THR A 419 13.28 -5.97 -12.71
CA THR A 419 12.95 -7.26 -13.33
C THR A 419 12.57 -7.11 -14.81
N SER A 420 12.49 -8.23 -15.55
CA SER A 420 12.16 -8.22 -16.98
C SER A 420 10.80 -7.57 -17.25
N ARG A 421 10.77 -6.70 -18.27
CA ARG A 421 9.52 -6.09 -18.81
C ARG A 421 8.88 -6.91 -19.95
N ALA A 422 9.43 -8.08 -20.28
CA ALA A 422 8.83 -8.97 -21.25
C ALA A 422 7.62 -9.66 -20.61
N ILE A 423 6.41 -9.24 -20.99
CA ILE A 423 5.16 -9.77 -20.44
C ILE A 423 4.46 -10.61 -21.51
N VAL A 424 4.20 -11.88 -21.19
CA VAL A 424 3.49 -12.80 -22.07
C VAL A 424 2.03 -12.90 -21.64
N LYS A 425 1.13 -12.30 -22.41
CA LYS A 425 -0.31 -12.29 -22.11
C LYS A 425 -0.99 -13.51 -22.75
N PRO A 426 -1.71 -14.35 -21.99
CA PRO A 426 -2.51 -15.43 -22.56
C PRO A 426 -3.67 -14.87 -23.39
N GLN A 427 -4.15 -15.65 -24.34
CA GLN A 427 -5.39 -15.33 -25.05
C GLN A 427 -6.58 -15.44 -24.09
N ALA A 428 -7.36 -14.37 -23.99
CA ALA A 428 -8.59 -14.39 -23.20
C ALA A 428 -9.60 -15.41 -23.79
N PRO A 429 -10.35 -16.14 -22.96
CA PRO A 429 -11.44 -16.99 -23.43
C PRO A 429 -12.48 -16.20 -24.21
N GLU A 430 -13.15 -16.84 -25.17
CA GLU A 430 -14.24 -16.22 -25.89
C GLU A 430 -15.45 -15.98 -24.96
N LYS A 431 -16.10 -14.81 -25.11
CA LYS A 431 -17.38 -14.56 -24.43
C LYS A 431 -18.44 -15.58 -24.87
N PRO A 432 -19.42 -15.90 -24.01
CA PRO A 432 -20.59 -16.67 -24.43
C PRO A 432 -21.45 -15.87 -25.44
N ALA A 433 -22.41 -16.57 -26.06
CA ALA A 433 -23.43 -15.92 -26.88
C ALA A 433 -24.34 -15.03 -26.02
N LEU A 434 -24.72 -13.87 -26.53
CA LEU A 434 -25.64 -12.98 -25.84
C LEU A 434 -27.06 -13.54 -25.87
N GLU A 435 -27.56 -13.93 -24.71
CA GLU A 435 -28.93 -14.32 -24.44
C GLU A 435 -29.61 -13.35 -23.46
N ASN A 436 -30.95 -13.43 -23.35
CA ASN A 436 -31.72 -12.80 -22.27
C ASN A 436 -31.48 -13.57 -20.97
N LYS A 437 -30.39 -13.24 -20.29
CA LYS A 437 -29.99 -13.80 -18.99
C LYS A 437 -29.44 -12.68 -18.09
N VAL A 438 -29.24 -13.00 -16.81
CA VAL A 438 -28.53 -12.17 -15.84
C VAL A 438 -27.05 -12.55 -15.86
N TYR A 439 -26.22 -11.70 -16.42
CA TYR A 439 -24.76 -11.87 -16.38
C TYR A 439 -24.22 -11.29 -15.08
N VAL A 440 -23.42 -12.09 -14.36
CA VAL A 440 -22.79 -11.70 -13.11
C VAL A 440 -21.27 -11.64 -13.30
N SER A 441 -20.66 -10.54 -12.90
CA SER A 441 -19.21 -10.37 -12.88
C SER A 441 -18.74 -10.04 -11.47
N PHE A 442 -17.85 -10.86 -10.92
CA PHE A 442 -17.16 -10.60 -9.66
C PHE A 442 -15.83 -9.88 -9.89
N ILE A 443 -15.53 -8.94 -9.01
CA ILE A 443 -14.27 -8.17 -9.01
C ILE A 443 -13.72 -8.14 -7.58
N LEU A 444 -12.42 -8.41 -7.43
CA LEU A 444 -11.67 -8.19 -6.20
C LEU A 444 -10.87 -6.88 -6.30
N SER A 445 -11.08 -5.99 -5.33
CA SER A 445 -10.58 -4.61 -5.30
C SER A 445 -9.10 -4.48 -4.84
N ASP A 446 -8.65 -3.22 -4.72
CA ASP A 446 -7.43 -2.73 -4.08
C ASP A 446 -6.12 -2.99 -4.85
N GLY A 447 -6.19 -3.48 -6.08
CA GLY A 447 -5.02 -3.74 -6.92
C GLY A 447 -4.27 -2.50 -7.41
N ASP A 448 -4.83 -1.30 -7.26
CA ASP A 448 -4.10 -0.04 -7.46
C ASP A 448 -3.00 0.15 -6.40
N ASN A 449 -3.19 -0.44 -5.22
CA ASN A 449 -2.27 -0.37 -4.10
C ASN A 449 -1.06 -1.29 -4.33
N LEU A 450 0.11 -0.69 -4.57
CA LEU A 450 1.34 -1.43 -4.85
C LEU A 450 1.82 -2.23 -3.64
N GLN A 451 1.54 -1.81 -2.40
CA GLN A 451 1.89 -2.63 -1.23
C GLN A 451 0.94 -3.81 -1.05
N TYR A 452 -0.31 -3.70 -1.47
CA TYR A 452 -1.20 -4.86 -1.52
C TYR A 452 -0.67 -5.87 -2.54
N MET A 453 -0.29 -5.41 -3.74
CA MET A 453 0.31 -6.26 -4.77
C MET A 453 1.62 -6.91 -4.33
N GLU A 454 2.47 -6.17 -3.61
CA GLU A 454 3.75 -6.67 -3.09
C GLU A 454 3.56 -7.67 -1.94
N HIS A 455 2.52 -7.53 -1.12
CA HIS A 455 2.35 -8.35 0.08
C HIS A 455 1.12 -9.25 -0.02
N PHE A 456 -0.02 -8.78 0.50
CA PHE A 456 -1.19 -9.60 0.77
C PHE A 456 -1.81 -10.23 -0.48
N PHE A 457 -1.71 -9.59 -1.66
CA PHE A 457 -2.24 -10.14 -2.91
C PHE A 457 -1.71 -11.55 -3.20
N LYS A 458 -0.43 -11.82 -2.93
CA LYS A 458 0.18 -13.13 -3.19
C LYS A 458 -0.53 -14.26 -2.45
N LYS A 459 -0.90 -14.03 -1.18
CA LYS A 459 -1.66 -14.98 -0.37
C LYS A 459 -3.03 -15.27 -0.98
N VAL A 460 -3.71 -14.25 -1.49
CA VAL A 460 -5.02 -14.42 -2.13
C VAL A 460 -4.90 -15.11 -3.49
N TRP A 461 -3.88 -14.73 -4.28
CA TRP A 461 -3.58 -15.36 -5.58
C TRP A 461 -3.25 -16.85 -5.45
N ASP A 462 -2.60 -17.27 -4.37
CA ASP A 462 -2.26 -18.66 -4.11
C ASP A 462 -3.41 -19.48 -3.49
N SER A 463 -4.62 -18.92 -3.40
CA SER A 463 -5.77 -19.65 -2.86
C SER A 463 -5.94 -21.01 -3.58
N PRO A 464 -6.07 -22.13 -2.86
CA PRO A 464 -6.04 -23.47 -3.46
C PRO A 464 -7.21 -23.75 -4.40
N ASN A 465 -8.31 -23.02 -4.24
CA ASN A 465 -9.51 -23.06 -5.08
C ASN A 465 -9.50 -22.01 -6.20
N ARG A 466 -8.39 -21.25 -6.40
CA ARG A 466 -8.29 -20.27 -7.49
C ARG A 466 -8.50 -20.96 -8.84
N GLY A 467 -9.37 -20.35 -9.65
CA GLY A 467 -9.74 -20.82 -10.98
C GLY A 467 -11.13 -21.47 -11.04
N GLU A 468 -11.80 -21.68 -9.91
CA GLU A 468 -13.18 -22.18 -9.89
C GLU A 468 -14.21 -21.13 -10.31
N VAL A 469 -13.95 -19.84 -10.05
CA VAL A 469 -14.88 -18.73 -10.31
C VAL A 469 -14.28 -17.79 -11.35
N PRO A 470 -15.03 -17.38 -12.39
CA PRO A 470 -14.66 -16.25 -13.24
C PRO A 470 -14.52 -14.98 -12.40
N LEU A 471 -13.29 -14.56 -12.11
CA LEU A 471 -12.98 -13.47 -11.20
C LEU A 471 -12.12 -12.40 -11.87
N GLY A 472 -12.54 -11.15 -11.70
CA GLY A 472 -11.75 -9.97 -11.98
C GLY A 472 -10.79 -9.65 -10.84
N TRP A 473 -9.50 -9.58 -11.12
CA TRP A 473 -8.47 -9.11 -10.21
C TRP A 473 -8.10 -7.69 -10.61
N THR A 474 -8.36 -6.72 -9.75
CA THR A 474 -7.74 -5.40 -9.94
C THR A 474 -6.23 -5.52 -9.78
N VAL A 475 -5.49 -4.82 -10.62
CA VAL A 475 -4.03 -4.64 -10.55
C VAL A 475 -3.67 -3.23 -11.00
N SER A 476 -2.49 -2.74 -10.64
CA SER A 476 -2.04 -1.42 -11.02
C SER A 476 -1.41 -1.45 -12.43
N PRO A 477 -1.84 -0.60 -13.38
CA PRO A 477 -1.13 -0.45 -14.65
C PRO A 477 0.35 -0.08 -14.45
N LEU A 478 0.69 0.61 -13.36
CA LEU A 478 2.08 0.97 -13.01
C LEU A 478 2.97 -0.24 -12.67
N MET A 479 2.42 -1.44 -12.50
CA MET A 479 3.25 -2.65 -12.38
C MET A 479 4.16 -2.84 -13.60
N LEU A 480 3.80 -2.28 -14.76
CA LEU A 480 4.69 -2.20 -15.92
C LEU A 480 6.02 -1.53 -15.65
N ASP A 481 6.08 -0.63 -14.67
CA ASP A 481 7.27 0.13 -14.27
C ASP A 481 7.82 -0.41 -12.95
N THR A 482 6.96 -0.67 -11.97
CA THR A 482 7.36 -0.95 -10.57
C THR A 482 7.62 -2.42 -10.25
N MET A 483 6.97 -3.36 -10.94
CA MET A 483 7.11 -4.80 -10.67
C MET A 483 6.74 -5.66 -11.91
N PRO A 484 7.40 -5.45 -13.05
CA PRO A 484 7.00 -6.08 -14.31
C PRO A 484 7.13 -7.61 -14.30
N GLY A 485 8.12 -8.17 -13.59
CA GLY A 485 8.27 -9.63 -13.43
C GLY A 485 7.13 -10.25 -12.62
N ILE A 486 6.56 -9.52 -11.66
CA ILE A 486 5.35 -9.96 -10.95
C ILE A 486 4.16 -9.94 -11.91
N LEU A 487 3.98 -8.87 -12.69
CA LEU A 487 2.89 -8.80 -13.68
C LEU A 487 2.98 -9.91 -14.73
N ASP A 488 4.18 -10.24 -15.22
CA ASP A 488 4.40 -11.36 -16.13
C ASP A 488 4.06 -12.71 -15.46
N TYR A 489 4.49 -12.94 -14.22
CA TYR A 489 4.12 -14.14 -13.46
C TYR A 489 2.60 -14.28 -13.29
N LEU A 490 1.90 -13.18 -13.00
CA LEU A 490 0.44 -13.19 -12.89
C LEU A 490 -0.21 -13.67 -14.19
N TYR A 491 0.25 -13.17 -15.34
CA TYR A 491 -0.26 -13.63 -16.63
C TYR A 491 0.10 -15.09 -16.94
N GLN A 492 1.31 -15.54 -16.63
CA GLN A 492 1.72 -16.92 -16.88
C GLN A 492 1.03 -17.94 -15.99
N SER A 493 0.69 -17.55 -14.75
CA SER A 493 0.01 -18.41 -13.77
C SER A 493 -1.52 -18.23 -13.76
N ALA A 494 -2.06 -17.36 -14.62
CA ALA A 494 -3.50 -17.13 -14.74
C ALA A 494 -4.22 -18.39 -15.27
N THR A 495 -5.35 -18.71 -14.66
CA THR A 495 -6.31 -19.69 -15.18
C THR A 495 -7.21 -19.04 -16.23
N PRO A 496 -7.97 -19.80 -17.03
CA PRO A 496 -8.97 -19.23 -17.93
C PRO A 496 -10.00 -18.33 -17.23
N ASN A 497 -10.24 -18.54 -15.93
CA ASN A 497 -11.21 -17.79 -15.13
C ASN A 497 -10.63 -16.52 -14.49
N ASP A 498 -9.33 -16.26 -14.63
CA ASP A 498 -8.70 -15.03 -14.13
C ASP A 498 -8.69 -13.94 -15.20
N ALA A 499 -9.25 -12.78 -14.86
CA ALA A 499 -9.16 -11.57 -15.69
C ALA A 499 -8.48 -10.45 -14.89
N PHE A 500 -7.54 -9.74 -15.51
CA PHE A 500 -6.92 -8.57 -14.90
C PHE A 500 -7.57 -7.28 -15.42
N LEU A 501 -7.80 -6.34 -14.51
CA LEU A 501 -8.34 -5.02 -14.81
C LEU A 501 -7.65 -3.95 -13.99
N SER A 502 -7.73 -2.70 -14.41
CA SER A 502 -7.10 -1.61 -13.67
C SER A 502 -7.85 -1.38 -12.36
N GLY A 503 -7.09 -1.33 -11.26
CA GLY A 503 -7.55 -0.71 -10.02
C GLY A 503 -7.84 0.80 -10.21
N PRO A 504 -8.49 1.43 -9.21
CA PRO A 504 -8.84 2.84 -9.27
C PRO A 504 -7.60 3.74 -9.33
N SER A 505 -7.53 4.77 -10.17
CA SER A 505 -8.44 5.13 -11.28
C SER A 505 -7.63 5.17 -12.59
N GLY A 506 -6.77 4.17 -12.82
CA GLY A 506 -5.85 4.10 -13.95
C GLY A 506 -4.40 3.96 -13.51
N VAL A 507 -3.48 4.73 -14.10
CA VAL A 507 -2.05 4.74 -13.67
C VAL A 507 -1.82 5.27 -12.25
N GLY A 508 -2.87 5.67 -11.55
CA GLY A 508 -2.80 6.04 -10.13
C GLY A 508 -4.21 6.33 -9.61
N TYR A 509 -4.36 6.29 -8.29
CA TYR A 509 -5.59 6.62 -7.61
C TYR A 509 -5.81 8.12 -7.63
N THR A 510 -6.92 8.53 -8.24
CA THR A 510 -7.29 9.93 -8.43
C THR A 510 -8.80 10.04 -8.50
N TYR A 511 -9.32 11.25 -8.33
CA TYR A 511 -10.74 11.60 -8.43
C TYR A 511 -10.99 12.44 -9.69
N PRO A 512 -11.25 11.83 -10.86
CA PRO A 512 -11.35 12.54 -12.14
C PRO A 512 -12.33 13.73 -12.15
N ASN A 513 -13.42 13.68 -11.37
CA ASN A 513 -14.41 14.76 -11.31
C ASN A 513 -13.89 16.05 -10.64
N PHE A 514 -12.73 15.98 -9.97
CA PHE A 514 -12.08 17.09 -9.26
C PHE A 514 -10.88 17.68 -10.00
N TRP A 515 -10.55 17.17 -11.18
CA TRP A 515 -9.49 17.75 -12.00
C TRP A 515 -9.98 19.07 -12.59
N GLU A 516 -9.37 20.18 -12.19
CA GLU A 516 -9.77 21.52 -12.65
C GLU A 516 -9.24 21.87 -14.05
N ASN A 517 -8.12 21.26 -14.47
CA ASN A 517 -7.56 21.46 -15.80
C ASN A 517 -7.83 20.25 -16.69
N GLU A 518 -8.70 20.50 -17.67
CA GLU A 518 -9.23 19.56 -18.64
C GLU A 518 -8.14 18.91 -19.50
N GLU A 519 -7.13 19.67 -19.94
CA GLU A 519 -6.05 19.16 -20.79
C GLU A 519 -5.16 18.16 -20.07
N GLY A 520 -4.91 18.38 -18.77
CA GLY A 520 -4.16 17.40 -17.98
C GLY A 520 -4.98 16.16 -17.66
N LEU A 521 -6.30 16.28 -17.45
CA LEU A 521 -7.15 15.11 -17.34
C LEU A 521 -7.11 14.29 -18.63
N ASP A 522 -7.16 14.95 -19.79
CA ASP A 522 -7.02 14.28 -21.08
C ASP A 522 -5.66 13.58 -21.22
N GLN A 523 -4.59 14.22 -20.78
CA GLN A 523 -3.24 13.64 -20.77
C GLN A 523 -3.15 12.43 -19.83
N PHE A 524 -3.74 12.51 -18.65
CA PHE A 524 -3.79 11.42 -17.69
C PHE A 524 -4.57 10.21 -18.23
N ILE A 525 -5.72 10.45 -18.87
CA ILE A 525 -6.53 9.39 -19.49
C ILE A 525 -5.79 8.74 -20.66
N LYS A 526 -5.16 9.51 -21.55
CA LYS A 526 -4.35 8.98 -22.66
C LYS A 526 -3.21 8.10 -22.16
N ARG A 527 -2.53 8.54 -21.09
CA ARG A 527 -1.46 7.77 -20.45
C ARG A 527 -2.00 6.50 -19.80
N THR A 528 -3.17 6.57 -19.17
CA THR A 528 -3.89 5.41 -18.63
C THR A 528 -4.21 4.40 -19.73
N ASP A 529 -4.75 4.82 -20.85
CA ASP A 529 -5.02 3.95 -22.01
C ASP A 529 -3.74 3.29 -22.56
N ASP A 530 -2.63 4.03 -22.71
CA ASP A 530 -1.34 3.45 -23.13
C ASP A 530 -0.85 2.37 -22.17
N TYR A 531 -0.85 2.66 -20.88
CA TYR A 531 -0.41 1.73 -19.85
C TYR A 531 -1.30 0.50 -19.78
N MET A 532 -2.62 0.69 -19.85
CA MET A 532 -3.61 -0.38 -19.86
C MET A 532 -3.45 -1.28 -21.09
N LYS A 533 -3.26 -0.74 -22.30
CA LYS A 533 -2.93 -1.52 -23.51
C LYS A 533 -1.66 -2.36 -23.33
N ARG A 534 -0.58 -1.72 -22.86
CA ARG A 534 0.72 -2.37 -22.68
C ARG A 534 0.68 -3.46 -21.62
N SER A 535 -0.08 -3.23 -20.54
CA SER A 535 -0.28 -4.20 -19.46
C SER A 535 -1.35 -5.24 -19.77
N GLY A 536 -2.19 -5.06 -20.80
CA GLY A 536 -3.28 -5.98 -21.17
C GLY A 536 -4.56 -5.83 -20.34
N LEU A 537 -4.74 -4.68 -19.71
CA LEU A 537 -5.92 -4.36 -18.90
C LEU A 537 -6.92 -3.63 -19.80
N ASN A 538 -8.12 -4.16 -19.99
CA ASN A 538 -9.09 -3.57 -20.92
C ASN A 538 -10.39 -3.10 -20.21
N VAL A 539 -10.44 -3.20 -18.89
CA VAL A 539 -11.51 -2.71 -18.04
C VAL A 539 -10.91 -1.82 -16.96
N LEU A 540 -11.51 -0.66 -16.73
CA LEU A 540 -11.08 0.32 -15.74
C LEU A 540 -12.06 0.34 -14.56
N THR A 541 -11.57 0.29 -13.33
CA THR A 541 -12.36 0.67 -12.17
C THR A 541 -12.05 2.13 -11.82
N VAL A 542 -13.06 2.93 -11.49
CA VAL A 542 -12.89 4.33 -11.12
C VAL A 542 -13.47 4.58 -9.74
N TRP A 543 -12.67 5.19 -8.88
CA TRP A 543 -13.08 5.63 -7.55
C TRP A 543 -12.90 7.14 -7.46
N ASN A 544 -13.99 7.88 -7.31
CA ASN A 544 -13.98 9.35 -7.41
C ASN A 544 -14.23 10.07 -6.06
N TYR A 545 -14.84 9.40 -5.07
CA TYR A 545 -14.99 9.81 -3.68
C TYR A 545 -15.69 8.66 -2.92
N VAL A 546 -15.65 8.59 -1.58
CA VAL A 546 -16.19 7.50 -0.72
C VAL A 546 -17.51 6.87 -1.25
N LYS A 547 -18.44 7.70 -1.75
CA LYS A 547 -19.47 7.31 -2.72
C LYS A 547 -19.62 8.42 -3.75
N GLY A 548 -19.22 8.18 -4.99
CA GLY A 548 -19.23 9.20 -6.04
C GLY A 548 -19.59 8.64 -7.41
N GLU A 549 -20.60 9.25 -8.02
CA GLU A 549 -20.92 9.08 -9.43
C GLU A 549 -19.76 9.59 -10.31
N ILE A 550 -19.66 9.09 -11.54
CA ILE A 550 -18.80 9.71 -12.56
C ILE A 550 -19.62 10.74 -13.30
N LYS A 551 -19.13 11.98 -13.34
CA LYS A 551 -19.77 13.04 -14.11
C LYS A 551 -19.81 12.65 -15.60
N PRO A 552 -20.92 12.92 -16.32
CA PRO A 552 -21.01 12.58 -17.74
C PRO A 552 -19.83 13.11 -18.57
N GLU A 553 -19.36 14.32 -18.27
CA GLU A 553 -18.23 14.95 -18.98
C GLU A 553 -16.93 14.14 -18.85
N VAL A 554 -16.68 13.55 -17.67
CA VAL A 554 -15.53 12.65 -17.44
C VAL A 554 -15.73 11.34 -18.23
N GLY A 555 -16.95 10.80 -18.25
CA GLY A 555 -17.29 9.63 -19.05
C GLY A 555 -17.05 9.86 -20.55
N GLU A 556 -17.41 11.03 -21.07
CA GLU A 556 -17.14 11.43 -22.46
C GLU A 556 -15.63 11.51 -22.74
N LYS A 557 -14.83 12.08 -21.84
CA LYS A 557 -13.37 12.11 -21.98
C LYS A 557 -12.74 10.72 -21.96
N LEU A 558 -13.21 9.83 -21.08
CA LEU A 558 -12.78 8.43 -21.09
C LEU A 558 -13.07 7.77 -22.44
N ALA A 559 -14.25 8.00 -23.01
CA ALA A 559 -14.64 7.49 -24.31
C ALA A 559 -13.76 8.04 -25.46
N GLU A 560 -13.37 9.31 -25.38
CA GLU A 560 -12.52 9.97 -26.39
C GLU A 560 -11.05 9.56 -26.29
N HIS A 561 -10.52 9.43 -25.07
CA HIS A 561 -9.09 9.36 -24.81
C HIS A 561 -8.60 8.00 -24.33
N ALA A 562 -9.51 7.09 -23.98
CA ALA A 562 -9.20 5.69 -23.69
C ALA A 562 -9.97 4.70 -24.59
N PRO A 563 -9.78 4.77 -25.92
CA PRO A 563 -10.59 4.02 -26.87
C PRO A 563 -10.36 2.49 -26.80
N SER A 564 -9.32 1.99 -26.11
CA SER A 564 -9.15 0.54 -25.96
C SER A 564 -9.99 -0.10 -24.86
N LEU A 565 -10.63 0.71 -24.02
CA LEU A 565 -11.45 0.18 -22.95
C LEU A 565 -12.68 -0.54 -23.51
N LEU A 566 -12.91 -1.75 -23.02
CA LEU A 566 -14.18 -2.44 -23.19
C LEU A 566 -15.29 -1.69 -22.43
N GLY A 567 -14.96 -1.21 -21.23
CA GLY A 567 -15.84 -0.43 -20.38
C GLY A 567 -15.15 -0.04 -19.08
N PHE A 568 -15.88 0.67 -18.23
CA PHE A 568 -15.41 1.02 -16.89
C PHE A 568 -16.50 0.86 -15.83
N THR A 569 -16.07 0.72 -14.57
CA THR A 569 -16.98 0.71 -13.42
C THR A 569 -16.79 1.95 -12.52
N SER A 570 -17.82 2.32 -11.76
CA SER A 570 -17.76 3.35 -10.72
C SER A 570 -18.42 2.90 -9.40
N GLN A 571 -18.09 3.57 -8.28
CA GLN A 571 -18.37 3.10 -6.91
C GLN A 571 -19.73 3.50 -6.32
N PHE A 572 -20.70 3.97 -7.10
CA PHE A 572 -21.94 4.54 -6.52
C PHE A 572 -22.96 3.50 -6.01
N GLY A 573 -22.97 2.28 -6.53
CA GLY A 573 -23.77 1.18 -5.96
C GLY A 573 -25.16 0.98 -6.55
N THR A 574 -25.53 1.60 -7.69
CA THR A 574 -26.90 1.51 -8.22
C THR A 574 -27.11 0.42 -9.27
N GLY A 575 -26.04 0.01 -9.97
CA GLY A 575 -26.12 -0.84 -11.17
C GLY A 575 -26.39 -0.08 -12.47
N THR A 576 -26.50 1.26 -12.44
CA THR A 576 -26.84 2.08 -13.63
C THR A 576 -25.78 1.97 -14.71
N ILE A 577 -26.22 1.82 -15.96
CA ILE A 577 -25.35 1.71 -17.14
C ILE A 577 -25.54 2.95 -18.03
N GLY A 578 -24.46 3.68 -18.25
CA GLY A 578 -24.35 4.75 -19.25
C GLY A 578 -23.55 4.30 -20.47
N VAL A 579 -23.77 4.95 -21.62
CA VAL A 579 -22.91 4.84 -22.80
C VAL A 579 -22.43 6.24 -23.15
N TYR A 580 -21.12 6.43 -23.15
CA TYR A 580 -20.46 7.71 -23.36
C TYR A 580 -19.77 7.73 -24.73
N GLY A 581 -19.76 8.87 -25.40
CA GLY A 581 -19.16 9.05 -26.72
C GLY A 581 -19.77 8.15 -27.80
N ASN A 582 -20.95 7.55 -27.56
CA ASN A 582 -21.51 6.43 -28.34
C ASN A 582 -20.55 5.24 -28.53
N SER A 583 -19.56 5.07 -27.66
CA SER A 583 -18.48 4.09 -27.85
C SER A 583 -18.10 3.31 -26.59
N LEU A 584 -18.27 3.89 -25.40
CA LEU A 584 -17.78 3.34 -24.15
C LEU A 584 -18.91 3.15 -23.13
N PRO A 585 -19.29 1.91 -22.78
CA PRO A 585 -20.19 1.66 -21.67
C PRO A 585 -19.47 1.88 -20.33
N GLY A 586 -20.13 2.58 -19.42
CA GLY A 586 -19.75 2.68 -18.02
C GLY A 586 -20.87 2.17 -17.13
N GLN A 587 -20.52 1.47 -16.04
CA GLN A 587 -21.50 0.96 -15.08
C GLN A 587 -21.15 1.35 -13.64
N GLU A 588 -22.10 1.95 -12.93
CA GLU A 588 -22.06 1.99 -11.48
C GLU A 588 -22.22 0.57 -10.93
N LEU A 589 -21.28 0.10 -10.12
CA LEU A 589 -21.33 -1.24 -9.55
C LEU A 589 -22.69 -1.50 -8.87
N ASN A 590 -23.20 -2.73 -8.94
CA ASN A 590 -24.39 -3.12 -8.19
C ASN A 590 -24.09 -3.28 -6.69
N VAL A 591 -22.86 -3.72 -6.38
CA VAL A 591 -22.30 -3.76 -5.03
C VAL A 591 -20.91 -3.14 -5.11
N ALA A 592 -20.75 -1.99 -4.46
CA ALA A 592 -19.48 -1.28 -4.36
C ALA A 592 -18.80 -1.67 -3.05
N TYR A 593 -17.59 -2.24 -3.14
CA TYR A 593 -16.73 -2.56 -2.00
C TYR A 593 -17.36 -3.47 -0.92
N GLY A 594 -18.04 -4.55 -1.35
CA GLY A 594 -18.67 -5.53 -0.46
C GLY A 594 -17.69 -6.15 0.53
N SER A 595 -18.14 -6.36 1.76
CA SER A 595 -17.31 -6.75 2.93
C SER A 595 -17.69 -8.08 3.55
N ALA A 596 -18.72 -8.75 3.03
CA ALA A 596 -19.15 -10.07 3.48
C ALA A 596 -19.61 -10.95 2.32
N GLU A 597 -19.63 -12.27 2.51
CA GLU A 597 -20.20 -13.23 1.55
C GLU A 597 -21.67 -12.91 1.22
N SER A 598 -22.42 -12.38 2.18
CA SER A 598 -23.81 -11.93 1.96
C SER A 598 -23.90 -10.82 0.92
N ASP A 599 -22.90 -9.95 0.79
CA ASP A 599 -22.92 -8.87 -0.21
C ASP A 599 -22.83 -9.45 -1.62
N LEU A 600 -22.05 -10.54 -1.79
CA LEU A 600 -21.94 -11.26 -3.06
C LEU A 600 -23.27 -11.90 -3.45
N THR A 601 -23.92 -12.58 -2.50
CA THR A 601 -25.15 -13.34 -2.76
C THR A 601 -26.38 -12.44 -2.89
N ASN A 602 -26.48 -11.39 -2.08
CA ASN A 602 -27.58 -10.42 -2.12
C ASN A 602 -27.53 -9.57 -3.40
N GLY A 603 -26.34 -9.19 -3.87
CA GLY A 603 -26.19 -8.44 -5.12
C GLY A 603 -26.80 -9.18 -6.32
N ILE A 604 -26.60 -10.51 -6.40
CA ILE A 604 -27.19 -11.37 -7.43
C ILE A 604 -28.71 -11.48 -7.25
N ALA A 605 -29.17 -11.72 -6.02
CA ALA A 605 -30.60 -11.82 -5.72
C ALA A 605 -31.36 -10.54 -6.13
N ASP A 606 -30.79 -9.37 -5.86
CA ASP A 606 -31.40 -8.09 -6.20
C ASP A 606 -31.33 -7.78 -7.71
N GLY A 607 -30.33 -8.30 -8.41
CA GLY A 607 -30.31 -8.30 -9.87
C GLY A 607 -31.44 -9.14 -10.47
N LEU A 608 -31.62 -10.37 -9.97
CA LEU A 608 -32.68 -11.28 -10.41
C LEU A 608 -34.08 -10.71 -10.15
N LYS A 609 -34.31 -10.10 -8.98
CA LYS A 609 -35.61 -9.45 -8.66
C LYS A 609 -35.97 -8.32 -9.62
N ARG A 610 -34.98 -7.60 -10.16
CA ARG A 610 -35.18 -6.48 -11.10
C ARG A 610 -35.35 -6.93 -12.55
N TRP A 611 -35.01 -8.18 -12.87
CA TRP A 611 -34.96 -8.68 -14.23
C TRP A 611 -36.34 -9.21 -14.70
N ASP A 612 -36.76 -8.82 -15.90
CA ASP A 612 -38.09 -9.14 -16.45
C ASP A 612 -38.08 -10.29 -17.48
N GLY A 613 -36.91 -10.87 -17.76
CA GLY A 613 -36.74 -11.96 -18.73
C GLY A 613 -36.66 -11.54 -20.20
N LYS A 614 -36.80 -10.24 -20.53
CA LYS A 614 -37.00 -9.79 -21.93
C LYS A 614 -35.75 -9.24 -22.61
N SER A 615 -34.74 -8.87 -21.84
CA SER A 615 -33.45 -8.36 -22.31
C SER A 615 -32.33 -8.90 -21.41
N PRO A 616 -31.05 -8.90 -21.83
CA PRO A 616 -29.95 -9.20 -20.92
C PRO A 616 -29.89 -8.20 -19.76
N ALA A 617 -29.53 -8.68 -18.57
CA ALA A 617 -29.22 -7.86 -17.40
C ALA A 617 -27.79 -8.09 -16.94
N PHE A 618 -27.23 -7.08 -16.25
CA PHE A 618 -25.82 -6.98 -15.95
C PHE A 618 -25.64 -6.62 -14.47
N VAL A 619 -25.03 -7.54 -13.71
CA VAL A 619 -24.78 -7.40 -12.27
C VAL A 619 -23.27 -7.46 -12.02
N SER A 620 -22.68 -6.32 -11.67
CA SER A 620 -21.25 -6.22 -11.31
C SER A 620 -21.10 -6.03 -9.80
N ILE A 621 -20.30 -6.90 -9.19
CA ILE A 621 -20.11 -6.95 -7.73
C ILE A 621 -18.62 -6.87 -7.46
N GLN A 622 -18.21 -5.80 -6.78
CA GLN A 622 -16.84 -5.66 -6.30
C GLN A 622 -16.78 -5.93 -4.80
N ALA A 623 -15.85 -6.77 -4.36
CA ALA A 623 -15.58 -7.02 -2.95
C ALA A 623 -14.22 -6.48 -2.53
N ASN A 624 -14.08 -6.14 -1.26
CA ASN A 624 -12.79 -5.81 -0.68
C ASN A 624 -12.02 -7.10 -0.30
N PRO A 625 -10.70 -7.15 -0.55
CA PRO A 625 -9.90 -8.35 -0.27
C PRO A 625 -9.63 -8.55 1.22
N TRP A 626 -9.87 -7.53 2.04
CA TRP A 626 -9.51 -7.49 3.44
C TRP A 626 -10.47 -8.29 4.34
N GLN A 627 -11.72 -8.47 3.91
CA GLN A 627 -12.74 -9.28 4.61
C GLN A 627 -13.28 -10.43 3.76
N VAL A 628 -13.23 -10.33 2.43
CA VAL A 628 -13.79 -11.35 1.53
C VAL A 628 -12.65 -12.18 0.92
N ASN A 629 -12.69 -13.50 1.15
CA ASN A 629 -11.70 -14.43 0.60
C ASN A 629 -12.22 -15.15 -0.66
N TYR A 630 -11.36 -15.88 -1.36
CA TYR A 630 -11.73 -16.60 -2.59
C TYR A 630 -12.86 -17.61 -2.38
N GLN A 631 -12.89 -18.31 -1.24
CA GLN A 631 -13.94 -19.29 -0.92
C GLN A 631 -15.33 -18.64 -0.84
N ASN A 632 -15.43 -17.38 -0.41
CA ASN A 632 -16.72 -16.68 -0.40
C ASN A 632 -17.29 -16.51 -1.82
N PHE A 633 -16.45 -16.26 -2.83
CA PHE A 633 -16.90 -16.21 -4.23
C PHE A 633 -17.34 -17.58 -4.74
N VAL A 634 -16.62 -18.64 -4.37
CA VAL A 634 -16.99 -20.03 -4.71
C VAL A 634 -18.35 -20.37 -4.11
N ASN A 635 -18.58 -20.03 -2.83
CA ASN A 635 -19.85 -20.23 -2.15
C ASN A 635 -20.99 -19.47 -2.85
N ALA A 636 -20.76 -18.19 -3.16
CA ALA A 636 -21.73 -17.34 -3.84
C ALA A 636 -22.09 -17.88 -5.24
N MET A 637 -21.10 -18.31 -6.03
CA MET A 637 -21.34 -18.92 -7.34
C MET A 637 -22.11 -20.24 -7.22
N ASN A 638 -21.72 -21.10 -6.28
CA ASN A 638 -22.36 -22.40 -6.05
C ASN A 638 -23.82 -22.28 -5.64
N LEU A 639 -24.22 -21.20 -4.95
CA LEU A 639 -25.61 -20.94 -4.59
C LEU A 639 -26.51 -20.75 -5.82
N TYR A 640 -25.96 -20.23 -6.92
CA TYR A 640 -26.72 -19.91 -8.14
C TYR A 640 -26.37 -20.79 -9.34
N LYS A 641 -25.45 -21.76 -9.23
CA LYS A 641 -24.94 -22.55 -10.36
C LYS A 641 -26.03 -23.32 -11.13
N ASP A 642 -27.10 -23.74 -10.44
CA ASP A 642 -28.21 -24.50 -11.04
C ASP A 642 -29.31 -23.57 -11.59
N ASN A 643 -29.17 -22.25 -11.40
CA ASN A 643 -30.08 -21.27 -11.96
C ASN A 643 -29.71 -20.96 -13.42
N LYS A 644 -30.48 -21.52 -14.36
CA LYS A 644 -30.29 -21.36 -15.81
C LYS A 644 -30.35 -19.90 -16.32
N ASP A 645 -30.91 -18.99 -15.52
CA ASP A 645 -31.06 -17.58 -15.87
C ASP A 645 -29.82 -16.76 -15.47
N VAL A 646 -28.90 -17.33 -14.69
CA VAL A 646 -27.67 -16.68 -14.23
C VAL A 646 -26.47 -17.22 -15.01
N VAL A 647 -25.60 -16.33 -15.47
CA VAL A 647 -24.33 -16.69 -16.11
C VAL A 647 -23.20 -15.91 -15.47
N PHE A 648 -22.25 -16.61 -14.87
CA PHE A 648 -21.02 -16.00 -14.35
C PHE A 648 -20.01 -15.84 -15.48
N VAL A 649 -19.49 -14.64 -15.64
CA VAL A 649 -18.53 -14.28 -16.68
C VAL A 649 -17.42 -13.42 -16.10
N ARG A 650 -16.24 -13.48 -16.72
CA ARG A 650 -15.16 -12.55 -16.44
C ARG A 650 -15.57 -11.11 -16.79
N PRO A 651 -14.99 -10.09 -16.13
CA PRO A 651 -15.27 -8.67 -16.42
C PRO A 651 -15.06 -8.25 -17.88
N ASP A 652 -14.07 -8.80 -18.58
CA ASP A 652 -13.85 -8.52 -20.00
C ASP A 652 -15.01 -9.05 -20.85
N ALA A 653 -15.35 -10.33 -20.73
CA ALA A 653 -16.51 -10.93 -21.40
C ALA A 653 -17.82 -10.23 -21.03
N TYR A 654 -17.97 -9.82 -19.76
CA TYR A 654 -19.11 -9.06 -19.26
C TYR A 654 -19.30 -7.74 -20.03
N PHE A 655 -18.24 -6.95 -20.18
CA PHE A 655 -18.32 -5.71 -20.96
C PHE A 655 -18.46 -5.98 -22.46
N GLN A 656 -17.89 -7.03 -23.02
CA GLN A 656 -18.14 -7.40 -24.42
C GLN A 656 -19.63 -7.73 -24.68
N LEU A 657 -20.27 -8.48 -23.78
CA LEU A 657 -21.71 -8.76 -23.83
C LEU A 657 -22.55 -7.49 -23.68
N MET A 658 -22.13 -6.59 -22.77
CA MET A 658 -22.78 -5.29 -22.60
C MET A 658 -22.69 -4.46 -23.88
N ARG A 659 -21.52 -4.39 -24.51
CA ARG A 659 -21.30 -3.70 -25.80
C ARG A 659 -22.21 -4.26 -26.88
N GLU A 660 -22.27 -5.58 -27.04
CA GLU A 660 -23.15 -6.24 -28.01
C GLU A 660 -24.64 -5.90 -27.76
N SER A 661 -25.08 -5.92 -26.50
CA SER A 661 -26.47 -5.57 -26.14
C SER A 661 -26.84 -4.13 -26.46
N LYS A 662 -25.84 -3.24 -26.59
CA LYS A 662 -25.98 -1.82 -26.94
C LYS A 662 -25.65 -1.53 -28.40
N GLY A 663 -25.37 -2.55 -29.22
CA GLY A 663 -25.02 -2.38 -30.63
C GLY A 663 -23.62 -1.79 -30.87
N LEU A 664 -22.72 -1.90 -29.89
CA LEU A 664 -21.34 -1.43 -29.98
C LEU A 664 -20.39 -2.55 -30.46
N PRO A 665 -19.24 -2.23 -31.09
CA PRO A 665 -18.22 -3.23 -31.44
C PRO A 665 -17.73 -3.97 -30.19
N VAL A 666 -17.72 -5.30 -30.20
CA VAL A 666 -17.34 -6.10 -29.01
C VAL A 666 -15.86 -6.00 -28.64
N ASN A 667 -14.99 -5.67 -29.60
CA ASN A 667 -13.57 -5.38 -29.39
C ASN A 667 -13.26 -4.02 -30.06
N PRO A 668 -13.22 -2.92 -29.29
CA PRO A 668 -12.97 -1.58 -29.80
C PRO A 668 -11.52 -1.35 -30.26
#